data_AF-A0A0Q7JD62-F1
#
_entry.id   AF-A0A0Q7JD62-F1
#
_cell.length_a   1.000
_cell.length_b   1.000
_cell.length_c   1.000
_cell.angle_alpha   90.00
_cell.angle_beta   90.00
_cell.angle_gamma   90.00
#
_symmetry.space_group_name_H-M   'P 1'
#
loop_
_entity.id
_entity.type
_entity.pdbx_description
1 polymer ?
#
loop_
_entity_poly.entity_id
_entity_poly.type
_entity_poly.pdbx_seq_one_letter_code
_entity_poly.pdbx_strand_id
1 'polypeptide(L)'
;MLRILLQKNSWLRYVIAGIVSFCLYIGLSHIIIVEGADNNPRFMMLRLEDIGPGGYYSTPEGLGKLRAVFDYLHQQHVHYSMAVIPRWINISQDGTRYDRAIDQLDNDYVQAFDRVLREAAEHGGSIGMHGYTHQVGDVYREDGHQASGIGNEFNVNDLPETATTAFAEQRVQEGYRRFRLANLSPHFWEAPHYHTTPDQDKVFRSYFGLFYQPDVTIDSNPPSAQYKNALNKGFGNTSFGNVFVPTTLSYIPSGKDEKFILNQMGKTDRINSFFYHPFLEFSHLVPVVDEWGEQLLKDGIPQYLYAGENKSVLQRLITQIHLKGYPFYSIHDYVPFAPSVSLKVGSAKSTLVQIGNVTGRNQADIVTWDKKTSNLSVIQAQYKGLRNEDQPEPQVWASLPYADGSSFTLNGMKDGHKKGLWVVRPSGKLESYSSDGATFAREQIWTIPAKRWYDLYELRQPNGDCILAGQSQDRSQLLGIYMHGGKVKEIKPYTFRSNSSKDLLVRKLRNEDSQRLFLFKENTSQGVEFELDTANMQWKLNKVSLNIPDELGGVRFGDFNGDGKEDILRSDPKNLTNRVYLQTTENEYKLLSVYGPWGRTNGRLTVADFDGNGKVDIAMLPNEDGQLDVALSYQSLNVND
;
A
#
# COMPACT_ATOMS: atom_id res chain seq x y z
N MET A 1 50.98 -12.10 34.88
CA MET A 1 51.38 -10.73 35.33
C MET A 1 50.17 -9.86 35.70
N LEU A 2 49.16 -9.71 34.81
CA LEU A 2 47.95 -8.91 35.06
C LEU A 2 47.16 -9.32 36.33
N ARG A 3 47.05 -10.63 36.59
CA ARG A 3 46.35 -11.19 37.76
C ARG A 3 46.96 -10.80 39.12
N ILE A 4 48.28 -10.68 39.18
CA ILE A 4 49.02 -10.29 40.39
C ILE A 4 48.92 -8.78 40.63
N LEU A 5 48.95 -7.99 39.54
CA LEU A 5 48.76 -6.54 39.56
C LEU A 5 47.35 -6.15 40.04
N LEU A 6 46.34 -6.89 39.60
CA LEU A 6 44.96 -6.76 40.06
C LEU A 6 44.79 -7.13 41.54
N GLN A 7 45.64 -7.99 42.13
CA GLN A 7 45.52 -8.38 43.54
C GLN A 7 46.07 -7.36 44.52
N LYS A 8 47.11 -6.59 44.16
CA LYS A 8 47.73 -5.61 45.04
C LYS A 8 47.08 -4.23 45.03
N ASN A 9 46.32 -3.89 44.00
CA ASN A 9 45.85 -2.51 43.81
C ASN A 9 44.33 -2.46 43.70
N SER A 10 43.66 -2.31 44.84
CA SER A 10 42.20 -2.26 44.95
C SER A 10 41.60 -1.15 44.09
N TRP A 11 42.26 0.01 44.01
CA TRP A 11 41.87 1.12 43.16
C TRP A 11 41.78 0.74 41.67
N LEU A 12 42.75 -0.04 41.17
CA LEU A 12 42.76 -0.48 39.77
C LEU A 12 41.59 -1.42 39.44
N ARG A 13 41.10 -2.20 40.43
CA ARG A 13 39.88 -3.01 40.28
C ARG A 13 38.64 -2.15 40.14
N TYR A 14 38.53 -1.08 40.93
CA TYR A 14 37.40 -0.15 40.83
C TYR A 14 37.41 0.62 39.51
N VAL A 15 38.59 1.00 39.00
CA VAL A 15 38.72 1.64 37.68
C VAL A 15 38.30 0.69 36.56
N ILE A 16 38.75 -0.57 36.57
CA ILE A 16 38.38 -1.55 35.54
C ILE A 16 36.89 -1.89 35.64
N ALA A 17 36.35 -2.06 36.84
CA ALA A 17 34.91 -2.26 37.04
C ALA A 17 34.11 -1.04 36.57
N GLY A 18 34.60 0.18 36.82
CA GLY A 18 34.00 1.41 36.33
C GLY A 18 34.00 1.50 34.80
N ILE A 19 35.11 1.15 34.14
CA ILE A 19 35.20 1.10 32.67
C ILE A 19 34.28 0.03 32.10
N VAL A 20 34.23 -1.18 32.68
CA VAL A 20 33.33 -2.25 32.23
C VAL A 20 31.86 -1.85 32.43
N SER A 21 31.50 -1.26 33.56
CA SER A 21 30.15 -0.74 33.81
C SER A 21 29.81 0.42 32.89
N PHE A 22 30.76 1.30 32.57
CA PHE A 22 30.58 2.40 31.63
C PHE A 22 30.46 1.92 30.19
N CYS A 23 31.24 0.91 29.77
CA CYS A 23 31.10 0.25 28.47
C CYS A 23 29.81 -0.56 28.37
N LEU A 24 29.38 -1.22 29.45
CA LEU A 24 28.07 -1.87 29.53
C LEU A 24 26.94 -0.83 29.51
N TYR A 25 27.11 0.32 30.15
CA TYR A 25 26.15 1.43 30.09
C TYR A 25 26.11 2.09 28.70
N ILE A 26 27.25 2.23 28.01
CA ILE A 26 27.31 2.67 26.61
C ILE A 26 26.70 1.62 25.68
N GLY A 27 27.00 0.34 25.89
CA GLY A 27 26.40 -0.77 25.14
C GLY A 27 24.90 -0.88 25.37
N LEU A 28 24.45 -0.78 26.62
CA LEU A 28 23.03 -0.74 27.00
C LEU A 28 22.37 0.53 26.49
N SER A 29 23.01 1.70 26.52
CA SER A 29 22.42 2.92 25.97
C SER A 29 22.37 2.87 24.44
N HIS A 30 23.32 2.25 23.74
CA HIS A 30 23.18 2.00 22.29
C HIS A 30 22.08 0.96 21.99
N ILE A 31 21.88 -0.04 22.85
CA ILE A 31 20.75 -0.98 22.74
C ILE A 31 19.41 -0.28 23.06
N ILE A 32 19.38 0.62 24.05
CA ILE A 32 18.20 1.42 24.44
C ILE A 32 17.92 2.55 23.42
N ILE A 33 18.91 3.00 22.65
CA ILE A 33 18.69 3.95 21.54
C ILE A 33 18.11 3.23 20.31
N VAL A 34 18.30 1.92 20.17
CA VAL A 34 17.72 1.12 19.08
C VAL A 34 16.32 0.57 19.44
N GLU A 35 16.03 0.35 20.73
CA GLU A 35 14.66 0.16 21.24
C GLU A 35 14.31 1.29 22.22
N GLY A 36 13.94 2.48 21.71
CA GLY A 36 13.44 3.54 22.59
C GLY A 36 13.67 5.00 22.19
N ALA A 37 14.13 5.32 20.98
CA ALA A 37 14.09 6.69 20.49
C ALA A 37 12.65 7.04 20.06
N ASP A 38 11.75 7.44 20.97
CA ASP A 38 10.40 8.01 20.68
C ASP A 38 9.78 7.45 19.38
N ASN A 39 9.69 6.11 19.25
CA ASN A 39 9.50 5.43 17.96
C ASN A 39 8.06 5.54 17.42
N ASN A 40 7.19 6.33 18.05
CA ASN A 40 5.94 6.75 17.41
C ASN A 40 6.21 8.08 16.69
N PRO A 41 6.19 8.12 15.34
CA PRO A 41 6.29 9.38 14.64
C PRO A 41 5.23 10.35 15.18
N ARG A 42 5.62 11.59 15.44
CA ARG A 42 4.65 12.64 15.75
C ARG A 42 3.92 12.94 14.46
N PHE A 43 2.66 12.54 14.36
CA PHE A 43 1.77 12.85 13.25
C PHE A 43 0.36 13.11 13.76
N MET A 44 -0.46 13.73 12.93
CA MET A 44 -1.90 13.89 13.13
C MET A 44 -2.64 13.36 11.90
N MET A 45 -3.74 12.64 12.08
CA MET A 45 -4.67 12.32 10.99
C MET A 45 -6.03 12.98 11.23
N LEU A 46 -6.62 13.49 10.15
CA LEU A 46 -7.92 14.17 10.12
C LEU A 46 -8.84 13.47 9.14
N ARG A 47 -10.02 13.03 9.60
CA ARG A 47 -11.15 12.66 8.74
C ARG A 47 -12.24 13.72 8.78
N LEU A 48 -12.63 14.24 7.63
CA LEU A 48 -13.82 15.06 7.47
C LEU A 48 -15.04 14.17 7.22
N GLU A 49 -16.12 14.36 7.98
CA GLU A 49 -17.31 13.51 7.95
C GLU A 49 -18.54 14.12 7.28
N ASP A 50 -19.50 13.24 6.99
CA ASP A 50 -20.82 13.55 6.45
C ASP A 50 -20.80 14.36 5.15
N ILE A 51 -19.78 14.19 4.32
CA ILE A 51 -19.69 14.93 3.05
C ILE A 51 -20.59 14.23 2.03
N GLY A 52 -21.56 14.93 1.44
CA GLY A 52 -22.39 14.35 0.40
C GLY A 52 -23.19 15.40 -0.38
N PRO A 53 -23.89 15.01 -1.45
CA PRO A 53 -24.61 15.95 -2.32
C PRO A 53 -25.94 16.41 -1.68
N GLY A 54 -25.95 16.71 -0.39
CA GLY A 54 -27.14 17.13 0.36
C GLY A 54 -26.79 17.76 1.72
N GLY A 55 -27.79 17.88 2.60
CA GLY A 55 -27.62 18.49 3.92
C GLY A 55 -27.11 19.94 3.82
N TYR A 56 -26.09 20.28 4.60
CA TYR A 56 -25.43 21.59 4.59
C TYR A 56 -24.77 21.93 3.24
N TYR A 57 -24.54 20.94 2.39
CA TYR A 57 -23.86 21.12 1.11
C TYR A 57 -24.84 21.26 -0.06
N SER A 58 -26.14 21.01 0.15
CA SER A 58 -27.20 20.88 -0.88
C SER A 58 -27.40 22.08 -1.82
N THR A 59 -26.80 23.23 -1.53
CA THR A 59 -26.91 24.49 -2.27
C THR A 59 -25.55 24.94 -2.84
N PRO A 60 -25.52 25.75 -3.92
CA PRO A 60 -24.28 26.33 -4.41
C PRO A 60 -23.51 27.11 -3.33
N GLU A 61 -24.20 27.82 -2.44
CA GLU A 61 -23.58 28.48 -1.27
C GLU A 61 -22.89 27.47 -0.35
N GLY A 62 -23.58 26.41 0.06
CA GLY A 62 -23.03 25.39 0.95
C GLY A 62 -21.82 24.69 0.33
N LEU A 63 -21.89 24.41 -0.98
CA LEU A 63 -20.78 23.83 -1.73
C LEU A 63 -19.59 24.80 -1.86
N GLY A 64 -19.85 26.10 -2.10
CA GLY A 64 -18.82 27.13 -2.11
C GLY A 64 -18.10 27.27 -0.77
N LYS A 65 -18.84 27.15 0.34
CA LYS A 65 -18.28 27.12 1.69
C LYS A 65 -17.46 25.85 1.96
N LEU A 66 -17.92 24.69 1.51
CA LEU A 66 -17.15 23.45 1.60
C LEU A 66 -15.82 23.56 0.84
N ARG A 67 -15.84 24.10 -0.38
CA ARG A 67 -14.61 24.38 -1.15
C ARG A 67 -13.66 25.29 -0.37
N ALA A 68 -14.16 26.36 0.26
CA ALA A 68 -13.31 27.25 1.06
C ALA A 68 -12.64 26.54 2.24
N VAL A 69 -13.29 25.54 2.86
CA VAL A 69 -12.67 24.70 3.89
C VAL A 69 -11.54 23.85 3.29
N PHE A 70 -11.76 23.21 2.14
CA PHE A 70 -10.73 22.43 1.45
C PHE A 70 -9.54 23.30 1.00
N ASP A 71 -9.81 24.46 0.40
CA ASP A 71 -8.79 25.42 -0.01
C ASP A 71 -7.94 25.87 1.18
N TYR A 72 -8.56 26.10 2.34
CA TYR A 72 -7.85 26.41 3.57
C TYR A 72 -6.96 25.24 4.03
N LEU A 73 -7.45 24.01 4.06
CA LEU A 73 -6.65 22.83 4.44
C LEU A 73 -5.45 22.66 3.51
N HIS A 74 -5.64 22.82 2.21
CA HIS A 74 -4.57 22.79 1.23
C HIS A 74 -3.53 23.88 1.47
N GLN A 75 -3.96 25.14 1.67
CA GLN A 75 -3.07 26.27 1.98
C GLN A 75 -2.27 26.05 3.27
N GLN A 76 -2.81 25.29 4.22
CA GLN A 76 -2.12 24.93 5.45
C GLN A 76 -1.28 23.66 5.32
N HIS A 77 -1.15 23.06 4.14
CA HIS A 77 -0.44 21.79 3.94
C HIS A 77 -0.98 20.63 4.80
N VAL A 78 -2.30 20.59 4.98
CA VAL A 78 -2.98 19.55 5.74
C VAL A 78 -3.45 18.44 4.81
N HIS A 79 -2.92 17.22 4.99
CA HIS A 79 -3.54 16.02 4.42
C HIS A 79 -4.75 15.58 5.24
N TYR A 80 -5.80 15.11 4.57
CA TYR A 80 -7.04 14.72 5.24
C TYR A 80 -7.78 13.62 4.46
N SER A 81 -8.68 12.93 5.15
CA SER A 81 -9.61 11.97 4.56
C SER A 81 -11.01 12.56 4.47
N MET A 82 -11.78 12.22 3.45
CA MET A 82 -13.17 12.65 3.25
C MET A 82 -14.08 11.43 3.29
N ALA A 83 -14.90 11.32 4.34
CA ALA A 83 -15.96 10.32 4.42
C ALA A 83 -17.17 10.79 3.61
N VAL A 84 -17.29 10.28 2.37
CA VAL A 84 -18.29 10.71 1.40
C VAL A 84 -19.49 9.77 1.41
N ILE A 85 -20.69 10.33 1.59
CA ILE A 85 -21.99 9.66 1.48
C ILE A 85 -22.42 9.66 0.01
N PRO A 86 -22.46 8.48 -0.66
CA PRO A 86 -22.69 8.42 -2.12
C PRO A 86 -24.06 8.89 -2.57
N ARG A 87 -25.08 8.78 -1.73
CA ARG A 87 -26.43 9.22 -2.03
C ARG A 87 -27.10 9.80 -0.80
N TRP A 88 -27.49 11.06 -0.90
CA TRP A 88 -28.13 11.79 0.16
C TRP A 88 -29.65 11.74 0.02
N ILE A 89 -30.33 11.26 1.06
CA ILE A 89 -31.79 11.12 1.13
C ILE A 89 -32.30 11.75 2.42
N ASN A 90 -33.17 12.74 2.32
CA ASN A 90 -33.91 13.30 3.45
C ASN A 90 -35.40 13.37 3.11
N ILE A 91 -36.24 13.05 4.08
CA ILE A 91 -37.70 13.10 3.95
C ILE A 91 -38.22 14.02 5.05
N SER A 92 -38.93 15.06 4.64
CA SER A 92 -39.55 16.05 5.54
C SER A 92 -40.89 15.54 6.09
N GLN A 93 -41.36 16.17 7.18
CA GLN A 93 -42.61 15.80 7.86
C GLN A 93 -43.85 15.91 6.96
N ASP A 94 -43.81 16.80 5.96
CA ASP A 94 -44.85 16.98 4.95
C ASP A 94 -44.79 15.94 3.80
N GLY A 95 -43.83 15.01 3.84
CA GLY A 95 -43.58 14.01 2.81
C GLY A 95 -42.68 14.47 1.66
N THR A 96 -42.19 15.72 1.68
CA THR A 96 -41.23 16.20 0.68
C THR A 96 -39.93 15.42 0.76
N ARG A 97 -39.43 14.95 -0.39
CA ARG A 97 -38.22 14.11 -0.49
C ARG A 97 -37.09 14.84 -1.22
N TYR A 98 -35.95 14.96 -0.56
CA TYR A 98 -34.66 15.27 -1.18
C TYR A 98 -33.92 13.96 -1.46
N ASP A 99 -33.46 13.77 -2.69
CA ASP A 99 -32.76 12.55 -3.11
C ASP A 99 -31.75 12.91 -4.21
N ARG A 100 -30.45 12.97 -3.85
CA ARG A 100 -29.37 13.23 -4.82
C ARG A 100 -28.24 12.23 -4.63
N ALA A 101 -27.68 11.76 -5.73
CA ALA A 101 -26.55 10.84 -5.73
C ALA A 101 -25.37 11.43 -6.50
N ILE A 102 -24.15 11.02 -6.13
CA ILE A 102 -22.91 11.51 -6.74
C ILE A 102 -22.77 11.13 -8.23
N ASP A 103 -23.56 10.17 -8.72
CA ASP A 103 -23.53 9.70 -10.11
C ASP A 103 -24.57 10.37 -11.02
N GLN A 104 -25.38 11.30 -10.51
CA GLN A 104 -26.35 12.08 -11.30
C GLN A 104 -25.64 13.18 -12.09
N LEU A 105 -24.73 12.79 -12.99
CA LEU A 105 -23.84 13.70 -13.72
C LEU A 105 -24.58 14.56 -14.77
N ASP A 106 -25.87 14.33 -15.00
CA ASP A 106 -26.76 15.21 -15.79
C ASP A 106 -27.26 16.42 -14.98
N ASN A 107 -27.00 16.47 -13.68
CA ASN A 107 -27.36 17.56 -12.79
C ASN A 107 -26.19 18.54 -12.59
N ASP A 108 -26.38 19.82 -12.93
CA ASP A 108 -25.33 20.85 -12.84
C ASP A 108 -24.72 21.00 -11.44
N TYR A 109 -25.56 20.89 -10.38
CA TYR A 109 -25.07 20.95 -9.01
C TYR A 109 -24.21 19.72 -8.66
N VAL A 110 -24.61 18.53 -9.11
CA VAL A 110 -23.83 17.30 -8.85
C VAL A 110 -22.51 17.33 -9.59
N GLN A 111 -22.46 17.86 -10.83
CA GLN A 111 -21.21 18.10 -11.53
C GLN A 111 -20.30 19.09 -10.77
N ALA A 112 -20.87 20.15 -10.19
CA ALA A 112 -20.10 21.08 -9.37
C ALA A 112 -19.57 20.39 -8.09
N PHE A 113 -20.38 19.55 -7.44
CA PHE A 113 -19.98 18.76 -6.29
C PHE A 113 -18.83 17.80 -6.62
N ASP A 114 -18.92 17.08 -7.74
CA ASP A 114 -17.86 16.20 -8.25
C ASP A 114 -16.55 16.97 -8.48
N ARG A 115 -16.61 18.14 -9.13
CA ARG A 115 -15.42 19.00 -9.34
C ARG A 115 -14.76 19.38 -8.01
N VAL A 116 -15.55 19.79 -7.01
CA VAL A 116 -15.03 20.17 -5.69
C VAL A 116 -14.36 18.98 -4.99
N LEU A 117 -14.94 17.77 -5.08
CA LEU A 117 -14.33 16.57 -4.50
C LEU A 117 -13.02 16.17 -5.20
N ARG A 118 -12.95 16.27 -6.53
CA ARG A 118 -11.74 15.97 -7.30
C ARG A 118 -10.62 16.96 -7.00
N GLU A 119 -10.94 18.25 -6.99
CA GLU A 119 -10.00 19.30 -6.64
C GLU A 119 -9.44 19.07 -5.22
N ALA A 120 -10.31 18.72 -4.26
CA ALA A 120 -9.87 18.36 -2.91
C ALA A 120 -8.96 17.13 -2.88
N ALA A 121 -9.24 16.11 -3.72
CA ALA A 121 -8.41 14.92 -3.81
C ALA A 121 -7.03 15.19 -4.42
N GLU A 122 -6.96 16.05 -5.44
CA GLU A 122 -5.71 16.53 -6.03
C GLU A 122 -4.86 17.35 -5.04
N HIS A 123 -5.52 18.00 -4.07
CA HIS A 123 -4.90 18.89 -3.09
C HIS A 123 -4.64 18.26 -1.71
N GLY A 124 -4.53 16.93 -1.64
CA GLY A 124 -4.12 16.20 -0.43
C GLY A 124 -5.25 15.50 0.32
N GLY A 125 -6.48 15.56 -0.21
CA GLY A 125 -7.64 14.82 0.29
C GLY A 125 -7.67 13.35 -0.18
N SER A 126 -8.07 12.43 0.69
CA SER A 126 -8.33 11.02 0.35
C SER A 126 -9.82 10.72 0.42
N ILE A 127 -10.44 10.30 -0.68
CA ILE A 127 -11.87 9.98 -0.72
C ILE A 127 -12.11 8.59 -0.10
N GLY A 128 -13.08 8.48 0.80
CA GLY A 128 -13.59 7.22 1.33
C GLY A 128 -15.11 7.11 1.22
N MET A 129 -15.61 5.87 1.34
CA MET A 129 -17.04 5.57 1.30
C MET A 129 -17.60 5.52 2.72
N HIS A 130 -18.58 6.39 2.98
CA HIS A 130 -19.26 6.54 4.26
C HIS A 130 -20.69 5.98 4.18
N GLY A 131 -20.82 4.67 4.39
CA GLY A 131 -22.04 3.93 4.09
C GLY A 131 -22.48 4.09 2.63
N TYR A 132 -23.77 3.85 2.36
CA TYR A 132 -24.37 4.18 1.05
C TYR A 132 -25.24 5.43 1.11
N THR A 133 -26.12 5.54 2.12
CA THR A 133 -26.96 6.73 2.29
C THR A 133 -26.94 7.27 3.69
N HIS A 134 -26.20 6.66 4.62
CA HIS A 134 -26.14 7.07 6.02
C HIS A 134 -27.51 7.04 6.72
N GLN A 135 -28.50 6.37 6.16
CA GLN A 135 -29.86 6.36 6.69
C GLN A 135 -30.59 5.09 6.29
N VAL A 136 -31.67 4.80 7.01
CA VAL A 136 -32.63 3.75 6.66
C VAL A 136 -34.06 4.26 6.79
N GLY A 137 -34.93 3.72 5.93
CA GLY A 137 -36.34 4.05 5.87
C GLY A 137 -36.69 4.93 4.67
N ASP A 138 -37.98 5.01 4.40
CA ASP A 138 -38.56 5.76 3.29
C ASP A 138 -39.74 6.64 3.71
N VAL A 139 -39.90 6.83 5.02
CA VAL A 139 -40.90 7.69 5.65
C VAL A 139 -40.24 8.59 6.70
N TYR A 140 -40.85 9.74 6.98
CA TYR A 140 -40.42 10.61 8.07
C TYR A 140 -40.47 9.87 9.42
N ARG A 141 -39.45 10.07 10.25
CA ARG A 141 -39.37 9.61 11.63
C ARG A 141 -38.94 10.78 12.52
N GLU A 142 -39.51 10.82 13.73
CA GLU A 142 -39.20 11.87 14.71
C GLU A 142 -37.77 11.76 15.27
N ASP A 143 -37.18 10.57 15.24
CA ASP A 143 -35.79 10.35 15.66
C ASP A 143 -34.76 10.79 14.61
N GLY A 144 -35.18 11.14 13.40
CA GLY A 144 -34.32 11.61 12.32
C GLY A 144 -33.50 10.51 11.61
N HIS A 145 -33.66 9.23 11.97
CA HIS A 145 -32.85 8.13 11.42
C HIS A 145 -33.06 7.88 9.90
N GLN A 146 -34.13 8.43 9.33
CA GLN A 146 -34.41 8.44 7.89
C GLN A 146 -33.63 9.51 7.10
N ALA A 147 -32.93 10.42 7.79
CA ALA A 147 -32.16 11.49 7.17
C ALA A 147 -30.68 11.11 7.07
N SER A 148 -30.11 11.27 5.87
CA SER A 148 -28.67 11.15 5.66
C SER A 148 -27.89 12.11 6.56
N GLY A 149 -26.75 11.66 7.07
CA GLY A 149 -25.91 12.37 8.05
C GLY A 149 -26.42 12.29 9.50
N ILE A 150 -27.63 11.77 9.74
CA ILE A 150 -28.16 11.57 11.11
C ILE A 150 -28.30 10.08 11.42
N GLY A 151 -28.89 9.29 10.51
CA GLY A 151 -29.17 7.87 10.74
C GLY A 151 -27.92 6.98 10.86
N ASN A 152 -28.12 5.76 11.35
CA ASN A 152 -27.03 4.78 11.52
C ASN A 152 -26.84 3.85 10.31
N GLU A 153 -27.80 3.82 9.38
CA GLU A 153 -27.89 2.92 8.21
C GLU A 153 -27.97 1.40 8.52
N PHE A 154 -27.12 0.89 9.41
CA PHE A 154 -26.95 -0.52 9.71
C PHE A 154 -27.30 -0.83 11.16
N ASN A 155 -27.67 -2.09 11.42
CA ASN A 155 -27.95 -2.63 12.75
C ASN A 155 -28.94 -1.79 13.58
N VAL A 156 -29.93 -1.17 12.95
CA VAL A 156 -30.91 -0.30 13.60
C VAL A 156 -31.92 -1.14 14.39
N ASN A 157 -32.06 -0.84 15.69
CA ASN A 157 -32.76 -1.70 16.66
C ASN A 157 -34.22 -2.03 16.30
N ASP A 158 -34.96 -1.08 15.73
CA ASP A 158 -36.36 -1.25 15.35
C ASP A 158 -36.55 -1.75 13.90
N LEU A 159 -35.47 -2.00 13.17
CA LEU A 159 -35.46 -2.48 11.79
C LEU A 159 -34.49 -3.68 11.65
N PRO A 160 -34.88 -4.90 12.10
CA PRO A 160 -33.99 -6.07 12.16
C PRO A 160 -33.35 -6.47 10.83
N GLU A 161 -33.98 -6.16 9.69
CA GLU A 161 -33.44 -6.39 8.36
C GLU A 161 -32.10 -5.68 8.14
N THR A 162 -31.89 -4.55 8.80
CA THR A 162 -30.67 -3.72 8.70
C THR A 162 -29.46 -4.34 9.39
N ALA A 163 -29.64 -5.38 10.21
CA ALA A 163 -28.56 -6.13 10.85
C ALA A 163 -28.06 -7.30 9.99
N THR A 164 -28.75 -7.61 8.88
CA THR A 164 -28.43 -8.77 8.04
C THR A 164 -27.23 -8.52 7.13
N THR A 165 -26.55 -9.60 6.73
CA THR A 165 -25.45 -9.56 5.76
C THR A 165 -25.93 -9.21 4.36
N ALA A 166 -27.13 -9.68 3.96
CA ALA A 166 -27.73 -9.35 2.67
C ALA A 166 -28.01 -7.85 2.53
N PHE A 167 -28.51 -7.21 3.60
CA PHE A 167 -28.68 -5.76 3.63
C PHE A 167 -27.31 -5.06 3.51
N ALA A 168 -26.32 -5.43 4.32
CA ALA A 168 -24.98 -4.84 4.24
C ALA A 168 -24.35 -4.97 2.85
N GLU A 169 -24.45 -6.15 2.23
CA GLU A 169 -23.92 -6.43 0.90
C GLU A 169 -24.58 -5.57 -0.17
N GLN A 170 -25.91 -5.47 -0.15
CA GLN A 170 -26.64 -4.60 -1.08
C GLN A 170 -26.18 -3.14 -0.97
N ARG A 171 -26.00 -2.64 0.26
CA ARG A 171 -25.65 -1.23 0.51
C ARG A 171 -24.22 -0.94 0.04
N VAL A 172 -23.24 -1.76 0.40
CA VAL A 172 -21.85 -1.56 -0.04
C VAL A 172 -21.71 -1.65 -1.56
N GLN A 173 -22.40 -2.60 -2.22
CA GLN A 173 -22.40 -2.72 -3.67
C GLN A 173 -23.01 -1.49 -4.34
N GLU A 174 -24.16 -1.02 -3.84
CA GLU A 174 -24.87 0.08 -4.47
C GLU A 174 -24.11 1.41 -4.32
N GLY A 175 -23.53 1.68 -3.15
CA GLY A 175 -22.73 2.89 -2.98
C GLY A 175 -21.39 2.81 -3.73
N TYR A 176 -20.73 1.65 -3.79
CA TYR A 176 -19.54 1.49 -4.65
C TYR A 176 -19.89 1.68 -6.14
N ARG A 177 -21.05 1.17 -6.58
CA ARG A 177 -21.54 1.41 -7.95
C ARG A 177 -21.70 2.90 -8.25
N ARG A 178 -22.14 3.71 -7.28
CA ARG A 178 -22.21 5.18 -7.42
C ARG A 178 -20.85 5.81 -7.61
N PHE A 179 -19.88 5.44 -6.78
CA PHE A 179 -18.49 5.90 -6.96
C PHE A 179 -17.97 5.56 -8.36
N ARG A 180 -18.16 4.30 -8.81
CA ARG A 180 -17.74 3.84 -10.14
C ARG A 180 -18.39 4.65 -11.27
N LEU A 181 -19.69 4.89 -11.22
CA LEU A 181 -20.40 5.67 -12.24
C LEU A 181 -20.02 7.15 -12.21
N ALA A 182 -19.71 7.68 -11.04
CA ALA A 182 -19.14 9.01 -10.89
C ALA A 182 -17.66 9.07 -11.27
N ASN A 183 -17.01 7.98 -11.71
CA ASN A 183 -15.56 7.92 -11.97
C ASN A 183 -14.72 8.42 -10.77
N LEU A 184 -15.12 8.00 -9.57
CA LEU A 184 -14.43 8.23 -8.31
C LEU A 184 -14.10 6.86 -7.69
N SER A 185 -13.01 6.79 -6.93
CA SER A 185 -12.56 5.55 -6.29
C SER A 185 -12.46 5.75 -4.78
N PRO A 186 -13.22 5.02 -3.96
CA PRO A 186 -13.10 5.11 -2.51
C PRO A 186 -11.87 4.32 -2.02
N HIS A 187 -11.01 4.97 -1.25
CA HIS A 187 -9.76 4.39 -0.72
C HIS A 187 -9.93 3.67 0.62
N PHE A 188 -10.99 4.00 1.37
CA PHE A 188 -11.31 3.37 2.64
C PHE A 188 -12.82 3.25 2.82
N TRP A 189 -13.23 2.34 3.71
CA TRP A 189 -14.59 2.21 4.21
C TRP A 189 -14.73 2.85 5.59
N GLU A 190 -15.88 3.47 5.82
CA GLU A 190 -16.36 3.86 7.14
C GLU A 190 -17.88 3.55 7.17
N ALA A 191 -18.32 2.82 8.19
CA ALA A 191 -19.72 2.58 8.46
C ALA A 191 -20.30 3.72 9.32
N PRO A 192 -21.43 4.33 8.93
CA PRO A 192 -22.09 5.39 9.69
C PRO A 192 -22.15 5.10 11.19
N HIS A 193 -21.56 6.00 12.00
CA HIS A 193 -21.48 5.90 13.46
C HIS A 193 -20.87 4.59 13.99
N TYR A 194 -20.06 3.92 13.17
CA TYR A 194 -19.49 2.59 13.43
C TYR A 194 -20.53 1.52 13.79
N HIS A 195 -21.78 1.68 13.34
CA HIS A 195 -22.91 0.87 13.81
C HIS A 195 -23.07 -0.41 12.99
N THR A 196 -22.24 -1.43 13.21
CA THR A 196 -22.26 -2.68 12.43
C THR A 196 -22.37 -3.93 13.31
N THR A 197 -22.78 -5.05 12.71
CA THR A 197 -22.64 -6.37 13.34
C THR A 197 -21.33 -7.06 12.90
N PRO A 198 -20.80 -8.03 13.68
CA PRO A 198 -19.60 -8.78 13.28
C PRO A 198 -19.72 -9.52 11.95
N ASP A 199 -20.93 -9.93 11.55
CA ASP A 199 -21.16 -10.58 10.27
C ASP A 199 -21.22 -9.56 9.12
N GLN A 200 -21.72 -8.35 9.35
CA GLN A 200 -21.65 -7.26 8.38
C GLN A 200 -20.22 -6.79 8.13
N ASP A 201 -19.37 -6.73 9.17
CA ASP A 201 -17.96 -6.42 9.00
C ASP A 201 -17.25 -7.44 8.09
N LYS A 202 -17.62 -8.73 8.18
CA LYS A 202 -17.13 -9.74 7.22
C LYS A 202 -17.58 -9.43 5.79
N VAL A 203 -18.77 -8.87 5.58
CA VAL A 203 -19.18 -8.39 4.25
C VAL A 203 -18.25 -7.27 3.81
N PHE A 204 -18.16 -6.18 4.56
CA PHE A 204 -17.40 -4.99 4.15
C PHE A 204 -15.92 -5.30 3.88
N ARG A 205 -15.30 -6.19 4.67
CA ARG A 205 -13.90 -6.64 4.49
C ARG A 205 -13.66 -7.39 3.18
N SER A 206 -14.70 -7.91 2.54
CA SER A 206 -14.59 -8.45 1.18
C SER A 206 -14.48 -7.35 0.13
N TYR A 207 -14.99 -6.15 0.39
CA TYR A 207 -14.98 -5.04 -0.56
C TYR A 207 -13.79 -4.09 -0.33
N PHE A 208 -13.38 -3.87 0.92
CA PHE A 208 -12.33 -2.93 1.29
C PHE A 208 -11.16 -3.59 2.02
N GLY A 209 -9.95 -3.10 1.75
CA GLY A 209 -8.73 -3.46 2.50
C GLY A 209 -8.45 -2.54 3.68
N LEU A 210 -8.98 -1.31 3.64
CA LEU A 210 -8.71 -0.26 4.60
C LEU A 210 -10.02 0.30 5.15
N PHE A 211 -10.09 0.39 6.47
CA PHE A 211 -11.23 0.87 7.23
C PHE A 211 -10.76 2.04 8.07
N TYR A 212 -11.33 3.23 7.87
CA TYR A 212 -11.08 4.35 8.77
C TYR A 212 -12.08 4.29 9.92
N GLN A 213 -12.04 3.21 10.69
CA GLN A 213 -12.86 3.01 11.89
C GLN A 213 -12.15 1.98 12.78
N PRO A 214 -12.47 1.91 14.09
CA PRO A 214 -12.06 0.77 14.91
C PRO A 214 -12.78 -0.53 14.50
N ASP A 215 -12.19 -1.69 14.81
CA ASP A 215 -12.92 -2.96 14.83
C ASP A 215 -13.74 -3.03 16.12
N VAL A 216 -14.96 -2.46 16.07
CA VAL A 216 -15.87 -2.34 17.22
C VAL A 216 -16.25 -3.69 17.86
N THR A 217 -16.04 -4.80 17.14
CA THR A 217 -16.33 -6.15 17.63
C THR A 217 -15.25 -6.69 18.56
N ILE A 218 -14.04 -6.15 18.48
CA ILE A 218 -12.87 -6.54 19.28
C ILE A 218 -12.59 -5.48 20.34
N ASP A 219 -12.43 -4.24 19.88
CA ASP A 219 -12.14 -3.09 20.73
C ASP A 219 -12.67 -1.83 20.05
N SER A 220 -13.67 -1.21 20.65
CA SER A 220 -14.28 0.03 20.16
C SER A 220 -13.38 1.27 20.32
N ASN A 221 -12.28 1.19 21.08
CA ASN A 221 -11.40 2.32 21.34
C ASN A 221 -9.90 1.92 21.37
N PRO A 222 -9.42 1.24 20.31
CA PRO A 222 -8.07 0.70 20.28
C PRO A 222 -7.04 1.83 20.19
N PRO A 223 -5.84 1.66 20.78
CA PRO A 223 -4.81 2.68 20.77
C PRO A 223 -4.21 2.97 19.39
N SER A 224 -4.25 2.00 18.47
CA SER A 224 -3.61 2.07 17.17
C SER A 224 -4.35 1.21 16.13
N ALA A 225 -3.85 1.20 14.90
CA ALA A 225 -4.43 0.35 13.85
C ALA A 225 -4.45 -1.14 14.23
N GLN A 226 -5.54 -1.80 13.90
CA GLN A 226 -5.73 -3.24 14.08
C GLN A 226 -5.63 -3.93 12.73
N TYR A 227 -4.62 -4.79 12.58
CA TYR A 227 -4.41 -5.59 11.37
C TYR A 227 -5.04 -6.97 11.55
N LYS A 228 -5.84 -7.40 10.57
CA LYS A 228 -6.47 -8.72 10.59
C LYS A 228 -6.05 -9.56 9.39
N ASN A 229 -5.01 -10.37 9.59
CA ASN A 229 -4.45 -11.28 8.58
C ASN A 229 -5.20 -12.60 8.50
N ALA A 230 -6.45 -12.51 8.06
CA ALA A 230 -7.29 -13.67 7.87
C ALA A 230 -7.89 -13.68 6.46
N LEU A 231 -8.07 -14.89 5.95
CA LEU A 231 -8.92 -15.10 4.78
C LEU A 231 -10.35 -14.71 5.12
N ASN A 232 -10.99 -13.98 4.22
CA ASN A 232 -12.40 -13.71 4.27
C ASN A 232 -13.09 -14.53 3.19
N LYS A 233 -14.02 -15.40 3.60
CA LYS A 233 -14.76 -16.30 2.71
C LYS A 233 -16.25 -16.07 2.98
N GLY A 234 -17.03 -15.86 1.92
CA GLY A 234 -18.50 -15.83 2.05
C GLY A 234 -19.20 -14.73 1.24
N PHE A 235 -18.50 -13.72 0.75
CA PHE A 235 -19.12 -12.58 0.04
C PHE A 235 -18.28 -12.23 -1.19
N GLY A 236 -18.71 -12.72 -2.35
CA GLY A 236 -17.90 -12.75 -3.58
C GLY A 236 -16.70 -13.69 -3.48
N ASN A 237 -15.63 -13.35 -4.19
CA ASN A 237 -14.37 -14.08 -4.10
C ASN A 237 -13.66 -13.89 -2.77
N THR A 238 -12.76 -14.84 -2.49
CA THR A 238 -11.94 -14.80 -1.28
C THR A 238 -11.06 -13.56 -1.29
N SER A 239 -11.05 -12.81 -0.18
CA SER A 239 -10.09 -11.73 0.07
C SER A 239 -9.18 -12.08 1.24
N PHE A 240 -8.05 -11.39 1.38
CA PHE A 240 -7.09 -11.64 2.46
C PHE A 240 -6.58 -10.34 3.07
N GLY A 241 -6.62 -10.24 4.40
CA GLY A 241 -6.07 -9.10 5.12
C GLY A 241 -6.93 -7.84 5.01
N ASN A 242 -6.95 -7.07 6.09
CA ASN A 242 -7.50 -5.70 6.13
C ASN A 242 -6.94 -4.97 7.36
N VAL A 243 -7.10 -3.65 7.37
CA VAL A 243 -6.61 -2.77 8.43
C VAL A 243 -7.73 -1.85 8.90
N PHE A 244 -7.93 -1.78 10.22
CA PHE A 244 -8.84 -0.86 10.89
C PHE A 244 -8.03 0.27 11.55
N VAL A 245 -8.28 1.52 11.17
CA VAL A 245 -7.61 2.71 11.68
C VAL A 245 -8.58 3.50 12.57
N PRO A 246 -8.34 3.60 13.89
CA PRO A 246 -9.26 4.30 14.79
C PRO A 246 -9.08 5.84 14.74
N THR A 247 -10.13 6.55 15.16
CA THR A 247 -10.09 7.97 15.52
C THR A 247 -9.99 8.12 17.04
N THR A 248 -8.80 7.84 17.58
CA THR A 248 -8.51 7.74 19.02
C THR A 248 -8.74 9.02 19.82
N LEU A 249 -8.69 10.19 19.18
CA LEU A 249 -8.96 11.50 19.80
C LEU A 249 -10.43 11.91 19.66
N SER A 250 -11.25 11.08 19.00
CA SER A 250 -12.66 11.29 18.73
C SER A 250 -12.93 12.53 17.87
N TYR A 251 -14.01 13.26 18.13
CA TYR A 251 -14.38 14.51 17.47
C TYR A 251 -14.48 15.65 18.46
N ILE A 252 -14.61 16.88 17.97
CA ILE A 252 -14.95 18.04 18.80
C ILE A 252 -16.48 18.14 18.89
N PRO A 253 -17.08 17.89 20.06
CA PRO A 253 -18.53 18.02 20.23
C PRO A 253 -19.00 19.47 20.13
N SER A 254 -20.28 19.65 19.81
CA SER A 254 -20.89 20.98 19.83
C SER A 254 -20.68 21.68 21.18
N GLY A 255 -20.28 22.94 21.14
CA GLY A 255 -19.97 23.75 22.33
C GLY A 255 -18.61 23.50 22.98
N LYS A 256 -17.75 22.65 22.39
CA LYS A 256 -16.34 22.49 22.78
C LYS A 256 -15.41 23.27 21.86
N ASP A 257 -14.20 23.54 22.34
CA ASP A 257 -13.14 24.24 21.62
C ASP A 257 -12.01 23.27 21.20
N GLU A 258 -11.00 23.79 20.52
CA GLU A 258 -9.85 23.01 20.04
C GLU A 258 -9.10 22.27 21.16
N LYS A 259 -9.23 22.71 22.42
CA LYS A 259 -8.53 22.10 23.55
C LYS A 259 -9.02 20.68 23.83
N PHE A 260 -10.22 20.31 23.39
CA PHE A 260 -10.72 18.95 23.51
C PHE A 260 -9.75 17.95 22.85
N ILE A 261 -9.22 18.27 21.67
CA ILE A 261 -8.22 17.46 20.97
C ILE A 261 -6.82 17.74 21.51
N LEU A 262 -6.44 19.01 21.66
CA LEU A 262 -5.07 19.39 22.04
C LEU A 262 -4.64 18.83 23.40
N ASN A 263 -5.56 18.69 24.36
CA ASN A 263 -5.27 18.14 25.69
C ASN A 263 -5.09 16.61 25.69
N GLN A 264 -5.45 15.94 24.61
CA GLN A 264 -5.29 14.49 24.45
C GLN A 264 -4.00 14.12 23.69
N MET A 265 -3.42 15.05 22.93
CA MET A 265 -2.21 14.84 22.13
C MET A 265 -0.97 14.53 22.99
N GLY A 266 -0.03 13.78 22.43
CA GLY A 266 1.27 13.50 23.04
C GLY A 266 1.25 12.42 24.12
N LYS A 267 0.12 11.74 24.31
CA LYS A 267 0.04 10.50 25.10
C LYS A 267 0.63 9.36 24.25
N THR A 268 1.66 8.69 24.76
CA THR A 268 2.56 7.82 23.97
C THR A 268 1.93 6.52 23.51
N ASP A 269 0.79 6.12 24.08
CA ASP A 269 0.15 4.85 23.83
C ASP A 269 -0.87 4.89 22.70
N ARG A 270 -1.24 6.06 22.18
CA ARG A 270 -2.32 6.20 21.18
C ARG A 270 -1.85 6.97 19.95
N ILE A 271 -2.31 6.56 18.77
CA ILE A 271 -2.11 7.38 17.56
C ILE A 271 -2.88 8.70 17.70
N ASN A 272 -2.49 9.77 17.00
CA ASN A 272 -3.28 11.00 16.97
C ASN A 272 -4.15 11.01 15.72
N SER A 273 -5.43 10.73 15.89
CA SER A 273 -6.39 10.62 14.79
C SER A 273 -7.76 11.08 15.29
N PHE A 274 -8.38 12.00 14.57
CA PHE A 274 -9.67 12.59 14.93
C PHE A 274 -10.54 12.78 13.69
N PHE A 275 -11.82 13.04 13.93
CA PHE A 275 -12.75 13.42 12.88
C PHE A 275 -13.45 14.75 13.16
N TYR A 276 -13.88 15.42 12.09
CA TYR A 276 -14.44 16.78 12.15
C TYR A 276 -15.51 17.00 11.08
N HIS A 277 -16.55 17.75 11.40
CA HIS A 277 -17.62 18.08 10.46
C HIS A 277 -17.35 19.42 9.78
N PRO A 278 -17.13 19.48 8.44
CA PRO A 278 -16.79 20.72 7.74
C PRO A 278 -17.81 21.85 7.91
N PHE A 279 -19.10 21.52 7.99
CA PHE A 279 -20.17 22.51 8.09
C PHE A 279 -20.10 23.38 9.35
N LEU A 280 -19.37 22.95 10.39
CA LEU A 280 -19.15 23.75 11.61
C LEU A 280 -18.40 25.06 11.30
N GLU A 281 -17.67 25.10 10.20
CA GLU A 281 -16.86 26.25 9.79
C GLU A 281 -17.67 27.31 9.03
N PHE A 282 -18.90 26.99 8.58
CA PHE A 282 -19.65 27.81 7.62
C PHE A 282 -20.03 29.19 8.16
N SER A 283 -20.17 29.33 9.46
CA SER A 283 -20.47 30.62 10.12
C SER A 283 -19.25 31.55 10.20
N HIS A 284 -18.05 31.05 9.88
CA HIS A 284 -16.80 31.81 9.88
C HIS A 284 -16.36 32.25 8.47
N LEU A 285 -17.14 31.88 7.45
CA LEU A 285 -16.86 32.16 6.05
C LEU A 285 -17.68 33.36 5.55
N VAL A 286 -17.04 34.23 4.78
CA VAL A 286 -17.64 35.42 4.15
C VAL A 286 -17.52 35.31 2.63
N PRO A 287 -18.50 35.87 1.87
CA PRO A 287 -18.44 35.85 0.42
C PRO A 287 -17.25 36.65 -0.09
N VAL A 288 -16.60 36.15 -1.14
CA VAL A 288 -15.63 36.94 -1.90
C VAL A 288 -16.39 37.79 -2.90
N VAL A 289 -16.18 39.10 -2.86
CA VAL A 289 -16.87 40.06 -3.73
C VAL A 289 -15.90 40.84 -4.59
N ASP A 290 -16.36 41.32 -5.74
CA ASP A 290 -15.62 42.25 -6.59
C ASP A 290 -15.68 43.70 -6.10
N GLU A 291 -15.16 44.63 -6.92
CA GLU A 291 -15.12 46.05 -6.60
C GLU A 291 -16.50 46.73 -6.50
N TRP A 292 -17.56 46.08 -7.00
CA TRP A 292 -18.95 46.56 -6.91
C TRP A 292 -19.73 45.84 -5.81
N GLY A 293 -19.12 44.90 -5.10
CA GLY A 293 -19.77 44.11 -4.06
C GLY A 293 -20.56 42.92 -4.59
N GLU A 294 -20.41 42.55 -5.87
CA GLU A 294 -21.03 41.35 -6.43
C GLU A 294 -20.21 40.11 -6.08
N GLN A 295 -20.88 39.01 -5.73
CA GLN A 295 -20.21 37.78 -5.30
C GLN A 295 -19.51 37.10 -6.47
N LEU A 296 -18.21 36.85 -6.32
CA LEU A 296 -17.41 36.14 -7.30
C LEU A 296 -17.80 34.66 -7.34
N LEU A 297 -17.76 34.08 -8.55
CA LEU A 297 -17.99 32.65 -8.79
C LEU A 297 -16.68 31.97 -9.20
N LYS A 298 -16.51 30.70 -8.83
CA LYS A 298 -15.46 29.79 -9.33
C LYS A 298 -16.16 28.53 -9.83
N ASP A 299 -16.01 28.20 -11.11
CA ASP A 299 -16.68 27.04 -11.74
C ASP A 299 -18.20 26.99 -11.57
N GLY A 300 -18.82 28.17 -11.55
CA GLY A 300 -20.28 28.32 -11.39
C GLY A 300 -20.79 28.24 -9.95
N ILE A 301 -19.93 28.09 -8.94
CA ILE A 301 -20.34 28.15 -7.53
C ILE A 301 -19.78 29.41 -6.84
N PRO A 302 -20.50 30.00 -5.88
CA PRO A 302 -20.06 31.21 -5.20
C PRO A 302 -18.79 30.98 -4.36
N GLN A 303 -17.87 31.95 -4.41
CA GLN A 303 -16.61 31.90 -3.67
C GLN A 303 -16.78 32.40 -2.24
N TYR A 304 -16.08 31.76 -1.31
CA TYR A 304 -16.01 32.11 0.10
C TYR A 304 -14.57 32.06 0.60
N LEU A 305 -14.28 32.80 1.66
CA LEU A 305 -13.03 32.73 2.41
C LEU A 305 -13.29 32.92 3.91
N TYR A 306 -12.32 32.55 4.74
CA TYR A 306 -12.39 32.83 6.18
C TYR A 306 -12.33 34.33 6.45
N ALA A 307 -13.24 34.84 7.29
CA ALA A 307 -13.33 36.26 7.65
C ALA A 307 -12.06 36.81 8.35
N GLY A 308 -11.19 35.92 8.83
CA GLY A 308 -9.89 36.23 9.41
C GLY A 308 -9.19 34.98 9.89
N GLU A 309 -7.94 35.12 10.32
CA GLU A 309 -7.14 34.01 10.84
C GLU A 309 -7.54 33.63 12.27
N ASN A 310 -7.45 32.32 12.58
CA ASN A 310 -7.66 31.76 13.92
C ASN A 310 -9.03 32.11 14.56
N LYS A 311 -10.05 32.39 13.73
CA LYS A 311 -11.41 32.72 14.19
C LYS A 311 -12.24 31.48 14.45
N SER A 312 -12.08 30.43 13.65
CA SER A 312 -12.80 29.17 13.83
C SER A 312 -12.06 28.17 14.69
N VAL A 313 -12.76 27.11 15.11
CA VAL A 313 -12.19 26.01 15.89
C VAL A 313 -11.16 25.24 15.06
N LEU A 314 -11.48 24.93 13.79
CA LEU A 314 -10.56 24.20 12.92
C LEU A 314 -9.27 25.00 12.67
N GLN A 315 -9.37 26.32 12.44
CA GLN A 315 -8.19 27.17 12.24
C GLN A 315 -7.26 27.14 13.46
N ARG A 316 -7.81 27.38 14.66
CA ARG A 316 -7.01 27.36 15.89
C ARG A 316 -6.40 25.98 16.13
N LEU A 317 -7.15 24.92 15.89
CA LEU A 317 -6.68 23.55 16.06
C LEU A 317 -5.47 23.26 15.16
N ILE A 318 -5.58 23.52 13.85
CA ILE A 318 -4.50 23.27 12.87
C ILE A 318 -3.27 24.10 13.20
N THR A 319 -3.44 25.41 13.48
CA THR A 319 -2.34 26.28 13.89
C THR A 319 -1.59 25.71 15.10
N GLN A 320 -2.31 25.24 16.13
CA GLN A 320 -1.69 24.67 17.32
C GLN A 320 -1.03 23.31 17.07
N ILE A 321 -1.58 22.48 16.17
CA ILE A 321 -0.98 21.19 15.78
C ILE A 321 0.36 21.43 15.06
N HIS A 322 0.42 22.37 14.13
CA HIS A 322 1.68 22.76 13.47
C HIS A 322 2.70 23.35 14.44
N LEU A 323 2.28 24.25 15.35
CA LEU A 323 3.17 24.81 16.38
C LEU A 323 3.75 23.73 17.31
N LYS A 324 3.06 22.60 17.47
CA LYS A 324 3.53 21.44 18.25
C LYS A 324 4.41 20.48 17.44
N GLY A 325 4.62 20.73 16.15
CA GLY A 325 5.46 19.92 15.26
C GLY A 325 4.84 18.57 14.87
N TYR A 326 3.51 18.51 14.74
CA TYR A 326 2.79 17.33 14.26
C TYR A 326 2.42 17.54 12.78
N PRO A 327 3.14 16.94 11.82
CA PRO A 327 2.69 16.88 10.42
C PRO A 327 1.35 16.16 10.29
N PHE A 328 0.57 16.55 9.29
CA PHE A 328 -0.68 15.88 8.96
C PHE A 328 -0.43 14.73 7.99
N TYR A 329 -0.74 13.52 8.42
CA TYR A 329 -0.64 12.31 7.61
C TYR A 329 -1.99 12.02 6.97
N SER A 330 -1.98 11.63 5.70
CA SER A 330 -3.10 10.91 5.11
C SER A 330 -3.23 9.52 5.76
N ILE A 331 -4.38 8.87 5.56
CA ILE A 331 -4.53 7.48 6.02
C ILE A 331 -3.51 6.53 5.35
N HIS A 332 -3.05 6.85 4.14
CA HIS A 332 -2.06 6.06 3.40
C HIS A 332 -0.62 6.33 3.84
N ASP A 333 -0.31 7.50 4.40
CA ASP A 333 0.99 7.70 5.06
C ASP A 333 1.10 6.83 6.33
N TYR A 334 -0.03 6.57 7.00
CA TYR A 334 -0.10 5.69 8.16
C TYR A 334 -0.21 4.19 7.80
N VAL A 335 -0.98 3.85 6.75
CA VAL A 335 -1.11 2.50 6.21
C VAL A 335 -0.63 2.48 4.75
N PRO A 336 0.69 2.36 4.52
CA PRO A 336 1.31 2.55 3.20
C PRO A 336 0.98 1.47 2.17
N PHE A 337 0.54 0.30 2.61
CA PHE A 337 0.12 -0.80 1.73
C PHE A 337 -1.28 -1.27 2.10
N ALA A 338 -2.23 -1.11 1.19
CA ALA A 338 -3.61 -1.51 1.41
C ALA A 338 -3.85 -2.92 0.83
N PRO A 339 -4.35 -3.88 1.62
CA PRO A 339 -4.69 -5.22 1.12
C PRO A 339 -5.68 -5.16 -0.05
N SER A 340 -5.40 -5.90 -1.11
CA SER A 340 -6.13 -5.87 -2.39
C SER A 340 -6.58 -7.29 -2.78
N VAL A 341 -6.50 -7.64 -4.06
CA VAL A 341 -6.98 -8.90 -4.63
C VAL A 341 -6.22 -10.12 -4.08
N SER A 342 -6.92 -11.26 -3.99
CA SER A 342 -6.35 -12.58 -3.74
C SER A 342 -6.63 -13.45 -4.97
N LEU A 343 -5.58 -13.96 -5.61
CA LEU A 343 -5.66 -14.63 -6.92
C LEU A 343 -5.25 -16.09 -6.81
N LYS A 344 -6.00 -16.99 -7.45
CA LYS A 344 -5.58 -18.38 -7.58
C LYS A 344 -4.58 -18.52 -8.73
N VAL A 345 -3.33 -18.84 -8.42
CA VAL A 345 -2.23 -18.92 -9.41
C VAL A 345 -1.58 -20.30 -9.47
N GLY A 346 -2.09 -21.28 -8.72
CA GLY A 346 -1.55 -22.64 -8.64
C GLY A 346 -0.49 -22.79 -7.54
N SER A 347 -0.19 -24.03 -7.15
CA SER A 347 0.77 -24.29 -6.07
C SER A 347 2.21 -24.36 -6.59
N ALA A 348 3.19 -23.97 -5.77
CA ALA A 348 4.61 -23.99 -6.15
C ALA A 348 5.12 -25.41 -6.55
N LYS A 349 4.45 -26.46 -6.07
CA LYS A 349 4.73 -27.85 -6.46
C LYS A 349 4.39 -28.10 -7.93
N SER A 350 3.26 -27.60 -8.39
CA SER A 350 2.70 -27.89 -9.72
C SER A 350 2.97 -26.81 -10.76
N THR A 351 3.20 -25.58 -10.33
CA THR A 351 3.20 -24.39 -11.18
C THR A 351 4.40 -23.52 -10.86
N LEU A 352 5.07 -23.01 -11.89
CA LEU A 352 6.06 -21.94 -11.77
C LEU A 352 5.37 -20.60 -12.06
N VAL A 353 5.71 -19.54 -11.34
CA VAL A 353 5.03 -18.24 -11.44
C VAL A 353 6.04 -17.13 -11.67
N GLN A 354 5.75 -16.24 -12.63
CA GLN A 354 6.46 -14.99 -12.87
C GLN A 354 5.45 -13.84 -12.91
N ILE A 355 5.89 -12.64 -12.53
CA ILE A 355 5.04 -11.46 -12.41
C ILE A 355 5.68 -10.32 -13.20
N GLY A 356 4.88 -9.68 -14.06
CA GLY A 356 5.29 -8.50 -14.81
C GLY A 356 4.41 -8.25 -16.02
N ASN A 357 4.56 -7.06 -16.60
CA ASN A 357 3.76 -6.61 -17.73
C ASN A 357 4.14 -7.38 -19.01
N VAL A 358 3.29 -8.32 -19.42
CA VAL A 358 3.44 -9.08 -20.68
C VAL A 358 2.38 -8.69 -21.71
N THR A 359 1.30 -8.04 -21.27
CA THR A 359 0.20 -7.57 -22.12
C THR A 359 0.46 -6.20 -22.75
N GLY A 360 1.34 -5.39 -22.16
CA GLY A 360 1.54 -3.98 -22.51
C GLY A 360 0.57 -3.02 -21.84
N ARG A 361 -0.20 -3.46 -20.83
CA ARG A 361 -1.23 -2.64 -20.14
C ARG A 361 -0.68 -1.71 -19.05
N ASN A 362 0.64 -1.58 -18.96
CA ASN A 362 1.35 -0.81 -17.93
C ASN A 362 0.99 -1.22 -16.49
N GLN A 363 0.64 -2.48 -16.28
CA GLN A 363 0.43 -3.08 -14.97
C GLN A 363 0.96 -4.53 -14.99
N ALA A 364 1.24 -5.12 -13.84
CA ALA A 364 1.71 -6.50 -13.80
C ALA A 364 0.61 -7.50 -14.21
N ASP A 365 1.04 -8.51 -14.96
CA ASP A 365 0.27 -9.72 -15.22
C ASP A 365 0.93 -10.91 -14.47
N ILE A 366 0.17 -11.97 -14.25
CA ILE A 366 0.70 -13.20 -13.64
C ILE A 366 0.87 -14.24 -14.74
N VAL A 367 2.12 -14.68 -14.95
CA VAL A 367 2.46 -15.74 -15.90
C VAL A 367 2.69 -17.03 -15.13
N THR A 368 1.92 -18.07 -15.45
CA THR A 368 2.00 -19.38 -14.80
C THR A 368 2.44 -20.44 -15.81
N TRP A 369 3.36 -21.31 -15.41
CA TRP A 369 3.76 -22.49 -16.18
C TRP A 369 3.43 -23.76 -15.41
N ASP A 370 2.38 -24.45 -15.84
CA ASP A 370 1.94 -25.70 -15.23
C ASP A 370 2.81 -26.88 -15.71
N LYS A 371 3.46 -27.55 -14.75
CA LYS A 371 4.45 -28.60 -15.00
C LYS A 371 3.84 -29.90 -15.57
N LYS A 372 2.52 -30.09 -15.43
CA LYS A 372 1.82 -31.33 -15.82
C LYS A 372 1.13 -31.17 -17.18
N THR A 373 0.41 -30.06 -17.36
CA THR A 373 -0.35 -29.77 -18.58
C THR A 373 0.51 -29.12 -19.66
N SER A 374 1.70 -28.61 -19.30
CA SER A 374 2.59 -27.85 -20.19
C SER A 374 2.06 -26.48 -20.60
N ASN A 375 0.96 -26.02 -20.00
CA ASN A 375 0.37 -24.73 -20.31
C ASN A 375 1.17 -23.60 -19.68
N LEU A 376 1.50 -22.60 -20.51
CA LEU A 376 1.91 -21.28 -20.09
C LEU A 376 0.70 -20.37 -20.19
N SER A 377 0.15 -19.96 -19.05
CA SER A 377 -1.04 -19.13 -18.97
C SER A 377 -0.73 -17.75 -18.43
N VAL A 378 -1.52 -16.76 -18.84
CA VAL A 378 -1.46 -15.38 -18.34
C VAL A 378 -2.78 -15.02 -17.69
N ILE A 379 -2.71 -14.51 -16.46
CA ILE A 379 -3.84 -13.94 -15.72
C ILE A 379 -3.71 -12.43 -15.80
N GLN A 380 -4.68 -11.81 -16.47
CA GLN A 380 -4.77 -10.35 -16.68
C GLN A 380 -5.58 -9.70 -15.55
N ALA A 381 -5.08 -9.81 -14.32
CA ALA A 381 -5.79 -9.37 -13.11
C ALA A 381 -6.16 -7.87 -13.16
N GLN A 382 -7.25 -7.54 -12.47
CA GLN A 382 -7.80 -6.18 -12.36
C GLN A 382 -7.70 -5.70 -10.91
N TYR A 383 -6.95 -4.62 -10.70
CA TYR A 383 -6.63 -4.09 -9.37
C TYR A 383 -7.43 -2.85 -8.98
N LYS A 384 -8.13 -2.25 -9.95
CA LYS A 384 -8.92 -1.02 -9.79
C LYS A 384 -10.42 -1.29 -9.52
N GLY A 385 -10.84 -2.55 -9.58
CA GLY A 385 -12.20 -3.00 -9.27
C GLY A 385 -12.41 -3.34 -7.80
N LEU A 386 -13.50 -4.05 -7.49
CA LEU A 386 -13.70 -4.56 -6.14
C LEU A 386 -12.78 -5.75 -5.89
N ARG A 387 -12.18 -5.81 -4.70
CA ARG A 387 -11.19 -6.84 -4.37
C ARG A 387 -11.77 -8.27 -4.27
N ASN A 388 -13.09 -8.41 -4.17
CA ASN A 388 -13.82 -9.68 -4.17
C ASN A 388 -14.57 -9.96 -5.49
N GLU A 389 -14.31 -9.20 -6.56
CA GLU A 389 -14.83 -9.52 -7.89
C GLU A 389 -14.08 -10.71 -8.53
N ASP A 390 -14.74 -11.33 -9.52
CA ASP A 390 -14.10 -12.31 -10.39
C ASP A 390 -12.95 -11.69 -11.17
N GLN A 391 -11.84 -12.40 -11.13
CA GLN A 391 -10.62 -12.02 -11.83
C GLN A 391 -10.59 -12.78 -13.15
N PRO A 392 -10.10 -12.18 -14.25
CA PRO A 392 -10.10 -12.84 -15.55
C PRO A 392 -9.45 -14.22 -15.49
N GLU A 393 -10.11 -15.21 -16.07
CA GLU A 393 -9.61 -16.59 -16.10
C GLU A 393 -8.23 -16.67 -16.79
N PRO A 394 -7.34 -17.58 -16.35
CA PRO A 394 -6.03 -17.75 -16.99
C PRO A 394 -6.18 -18.12 -18.47
N GLN A 395 -5.54 -17.35 -19.35
CA GLN A 395 -5.53 -17.61 -20.78
C GLN A 395 -4.24 -18.32 -21.18
N VAL A 396 -4.34 -19.46 -21.87
CA VAL A 396 -3.15 -20.18 -22.37
C VAL A 396 -2.54 -19.41 -23.53
N TRP A 397 -1.32 -18.90 -23.34
CA TRP A 397 -0.59 -18.12 -24.33
C TRP A 397 0.46 -18.94 -25.09
N ALA A 398 0.89 -20.06 -24.51
CA ALA A 398 1.75 -21.04 -25.15
C ALA A 398 1.61 -22.43 -24.50
N SER A 399 2.03 -23.48 -25.21
CA SER A 399 2.17 -24.82 -24.66
C SER A 399 3.62 -25.27 -24.79
N LEU A 400 4.32 -25.38 -23.66
CA LEU A 400 5.72 -25.77 -23.58
C LEU A 400 5.89 -26.95 -22.63
N PRO A 401 6.29 -28.14 -23.13
CA PRO A 401 6.57 -29.29 -22.28
C PRO A 401 7.57 -28.96 -21.18
N TYR A 402 7.19 -29.25 -19.94
CA TYR A 402 8.06 -29.08 -18.79
C TYR A 402 9.00 -30.29 -18.65
N ALA A 403 10.30 -30.01 -18.54
CA ALA A 403 11.30 -31.01 -18.19
C ALA A 403 11.88 -30.65 -16.82
N ASP A 404 12.06 -31.63 -15.93
CA ASP A 404 12.50 -31.38 -14.56
C ASP A 404 13.91 -30.71 -14.50
N GLY A 405 13.99 -29.54 -13.87
CA GLY A 405 15.16 -28.66 -13.91
C GLY A 405 15.13 -27.64 -15.06
N SER A 406 13.97 -27.41 -15.69
CA SER A 406 13.71 -26.23 -16.52
C SER A 406 13.31 -25.06 -15.62
N SER A 407 13.68 -23.85 -16.02
CA SER A 407 13.26 -22.62 -15.35
C SER A 407 12.98 -21.53 -16.38
N PHE A 408 12.23 -20.51 -15.97
CA PHE A 408 11.87 -19.40 -16.84
C PHE A 408 11.80 -18.08 -16.09
N THR A 409 12.02 -16.99 -16.83
CA THR A 409 11.86 -15.61 -16.35
C THR A 409 11.32 -14.73 -17.46
N LEU A 410 10.94 -13.50 -17.16
CA LEU A 410 10.45 -12.55 -18.15
C LEU A 410 11.62 -11.93 -18.94
N ASN A 411 11.40 -11.73 -20.24
CA ASN A 411 12.38 -11.16 -21.16
C ASN A 411 12.04 -9.70 -21.48
N GLY A 412 12.82 -8.75 -20.96
CA GLY A 412 12.65 -7.32 -21.21
C GLY A 412 13.63 -6.73 -22.22
N MET A 413 14.40 -7.56 -22.94
CA MET A 413 15.47 -7.10 -23.84
C MET A 413 14.97 -6.54 -25.17
N LYS A 414 13.91 -7.14 -25.72
CA LYS A 414 13.39 -6.76 -27.04
C LYS A 414 12.44 -5.56 -26.97
N ASP A 415 11.66 -5.49 -25.90
CA ASP A 415 10.60 -4.51 -25.73
C ASP A 415 10.55 -4.13 -24.24
N GLY A 416 10.74 -2.83 -23.96
CA GLY A 416 10.71 -2.30 -22.60
C GLY A 416 9.30 -2.12 -22.04
N HIS A 417 8.28 -2.08 -22.90
CA HIS A 417 6.88 -1.90 -22.53
C HIS A 417 6.16 -3.22 -22.27
N LYS A 418 6.50 -4.29 -22.98
CA LYS A 418 5.93 -5.63 -22.77
C LYS A 418 7.00 -6.70 -22.78
N LYS A 419 6.94 -7.59 -21.81
CA LYS A 419 7.96 -8.63 -21.63
C LYS A 419 7.58 -9.92 -22.34
N GLY A 420 8.59 -10.54 -22.96
CA GLY A 420 8.54 -11.91 -23.46
C GLY A 420 8.96 -12.93 -22.39
N LEU A 421 9.51 -14.06 -22.80
CA LEU A 421 10.05 -15.09 -21.89
C LEU A 421 11.48 -15.50 -22.24
N TRP A 422 12.24 -15.84 -21.21
CA TRP A 422 13.45 -16.66 -21.27
C TRP A 422 13.15 -18.03 -20.69
N VAL A 423 13.51 -19.11 -21.39
CA VAL A 423 13.36 -20.49 -20.90
C VAL A 423 14.69 -21.22 -21.01
N VAL A 424 15.18 -21.76 -19.90
CA VAL A 424 16.33 -22.67 -19.86
C VAL A 424 15.88 -24.11 -19.68
N ARG A 425 16.50 -25.03 -20.40
CA ARG A 425 16.18 -26.46 -20.37
C ARG A 425 17.36 -27.30 -19.87
N PRO A 426 17.08 -28.39 -19.13
CA PRO A 426 18.10 -29.32 -18.65
C PRO A 426 18.88 -30.01 -19.79
N SER A 427 18.31 -30.05 -20.99
CA SER A 427 18.94 -30.59 -22.20
C SER A 427 20.02 -29.68 -22.81
N GLY A 428 20.34 -28.53 -22.22
CA GLY A 428 21.30 -27.59 -22.79
C GLY A 428 20.72 -26.68 -23.86
N LYS A 429 19.47 -26.23 -23.68
CA LYS A 429 18.83 -25.23 -24.56
C LYS A 429 18.46 -23.99 -23.78
N LEU A 430 18.73 -22.82 -24.38
CA LEU A 430 18.15 -21.54 -24.01
C LEU A 430 17.18 -21.14 -25.12
N GLU A 431 16.00 -20.65 -24.76
CA GLU A 431 14.96 -20.25 -25.69
C GLU A 431 14.45 -18.86 -25.33
N SER A 432 14.25 -18.00 -26.33
CA SER A 432 13.57 -16.72 -26.18
C SER A 432 12.19 -16.75 -26.82
N TYR A 433 11.26 -16.03 -26.21
CA TYR A 433 9.90 -15.84 -26.72
C TYR A 433 9.56 -14.36 -26.66
N SER A 434 8.91 -13.83 -27.69
CA SER A 434 8.31 -12.49 -27.67
C SER A 434 6.84 -12.56 -27.27
N SER A 435 6.36 -11.54 -26.57
CA SER A 435 4.93 -11.30 -26.39
C SER A 435 4.39 -10.38 -27.50
N ASP A 436 3.28 -10.77 -28.12
CA ASP A 436 2.46 -9.86 -28.94
C ASP A 436 1.37 -9.13 -28.13
N GLY A 437 1.22 -9.46 -26.84
CA GLY A 437 0.17 -8.96 -25.94
C GLY A 437 -0.96 -9.98 -25.70
N ALA A 438 -0.96 -11.10 -26.42
CA ALA A 438 -1.97 -12.17 -26.31
C ALA A 438 -1.38 -13.59 -26.40
N THR A 439 -0.16 -13.75 -26.91
CA THR A 439 0.52 -15.04 -27.07
C THR A 439 2.03 -14.89 -26.85
N PHE A 440 2.71 -16.02 -26.59
CA PHE A 440 4.17 -16.09 -26.61
C PHE A 440 4.66 -16.85 -27.84
N ALA A 441 5.36 -16.15 -28.74
CA ALA A 441 5.95 -16.73 -29.94
C ALA A 441 7.45 -16.96 -29.74
N ARG A 442 7.93 -18.19 -29.99
CA ARG A 442 9.36 -18.51 -29.89
C ARG A 442 10.14 -17.78 -30.97
N GLU A 443 11.24 -17.14 -30.60
CA GLU A 443 12.08 -16.40 -31.55
C GLU A 443 13.37 -17.13 -31.84
N GLN A 444 14.17 -17.41 -30.81
CA GLN A 444 15.51 -17.93 -30.95
C GLN A 444 15.76 -19.07 -29.97
N ILE A 445 16.66 -19.96 -30.38
CA ILE A 445 17.14 -21.09 -29.57
C ILE A 445 18.66 -21.09 -29.66
N TRP A 446 19.31 -21.23 -28.52
CA TRP A 446 20.75 -21.42 -28.41
C TRP A 446 21.07 -22.73 -27.74
N THR A 447 22.20 -23.31 -28.13
CA THR A 447 22.83 -24.41 -27.40
C THR A 447 23.67 -23.84 -26.27
N ILE A 448 23.39 -24.32 -25.06
CA ILE A 448 24.15 -24.00 -23.84
C ILE A 448 24.55 -25.30 -23.14
N PRO A 449 25.50 -25.27 -22.20
CA PRO A 449 25.84 -26.45 -21.41
C PRO A 449 24.61 -27.05 -20.72
N ALA A 450 24.49 -28.37 -20.78
CA ALA A 450 23.38 -29.09 -20.14
C ALA A 450 23.50 -28.98 -18.61
N LYS A 451 22.59 -28.21 -18.01
CA LYS A 451 22.53 -27.92 -16.57
C LYS A 451 21.06 -27.91 -16.14
N ARG A 452 20.80 -28.34 -14.91
CA ARG A 452 19.46 -28.28 -14.30
C ARG A 452 19.37 -27.01 -13.45
N TRP A 453 18.34 -26.20 -13.68
CA TRP A 453 18.17 -24.87 -13.10
C TRP A 453 17.02 -24.85 -12.10
N TYR A 454 17.24 -24.22 -10.95
CA TYR A 454 16.23 -24.01 -9.92
C TYR A 454 15.40 -22.75 -10.19
N ASP A 455 16.07 -21.64 -10.51
CA ASP A 455 15.48 -20.33 -10.82
C ASP A 455 16.23 -19.66 -11.99
N LEU A 456 15.70 -18.54 -12.48
CA LEU A 456 16.26 -17.77 -13.58
C LEU A 456 15.94 -16.28 -13.41
N TYR A 457 16.93 -15.44 -13.66
CA TYR A 457 16.85 -13.98 -13.57
C TYR A 457 17.46 -13.36 -14.83
N GLU A 458 16.83 -12.30 -15.32
CA GLU A 458 17.36 -11.41 -16.36
C GLU A 458 18.09 -10.24 -15.68
N LEU A 459 19.33 -9.98 -16.08
CA LEU A 459 20.14 -8.85 -15.61
C LEU A 459 20.57 -8.01 -16.82
N ARG A 460 19.85 -6.92 -17.07
CA ARG A 460 20.14 -6.01 -18.18
C ARG A 460 21.44 -5.24 -17.93
N GLN A 461 22.21 -5.06 -18.99
CA GLN A 461 23.48 -4.32 -18.97
C GLN A 461 23.34 -3.01 -19.76
N PRO A 462 24.15 -1.97 -19.44
CA PRO A 462 24.00 -0.63 -20.00
C PRO A 462 24.20 -0.57 -21.52
N ASN A 463 25.00 -1.50 -22.04
CA ASN A 463 25.35 -1.59 -23.46
C ASN A 463 24.32 -2.37 -24.29
N GLY A 464 23.17 -2.73 -23.71
CA GLY A 464 22.15 -3.56 -24.36
C GLY A 464 22.48 -5.05 -24.36
N ASP A 465 23.49 -5.49 -23.61
CA ASP A 465 23.73 -6.90 -23.34
C ASP A 465 22.85 -7.41 -22.18
N CYS A 466 22.84 -8.72 -22.00
CA CYS A 466 22.08 -9.38 -20.94
C CYS A 466 22.89 -10.48 -20.27
N ILE A 467 22.74 -10.62 -18.97
CA ILE A 467 23.16 -11.82 -18.24
C ILE A 467 21.89 -12.56 -17.79
N LEU A 468 21.81 -13.84 -18.14
CA LEU A 468 20.84 -14.76 -17.55
C LEU A 468 21.54 -15.54 -16.45
N ALA A 469 21.02 -15.47 -15.23
CA ALA A 469 21.64 -16.06 -14.06
C ALA A 469 20.63 -16.85 -13.24
N GLY A 470 21.09 -17.84 -12.49
CA GLY A 470 20.22 -18.68 -11.68
C GLY A 470 20.99 -19.77 -10.96
N GLN A 471 20.35 -20.42 -10.00
CA GLN A 471 20.94 -21.48 -9.21
C GLN A 471 20.84 -22.81 -9.93
N SER A 472 21.84 -23.67 -9.72
CA SER A 472 21.70 -25.10 -10.01
C SER A 472 20.56 -25.71 -9.19
N GLN A 473 19.98 -26.82 -9.68
CA GLN A 473 18.85 -27.49 -9.03
C GLN A 473 19.09 -27.85 -7.55
N ASP A 474 20.32 -28.26 -7.22
CA ASP A 474 20.77 -28.58 -5.85
C ASP A 474 21.18 -27.33 -5.04
N ARG A 475 21.07 -26.15 -5.65
CA ARG A 475 21.42 -24.82 -5.11
C ARG A 475 22.88 -24.68 -4.68
N SER A 476 23.78 -25.53 -5.17
CA SER A 476 25.21 -25.50 -4.83
C SER A 476 26.02 -24.55 -5.70
N GLN A 477 25.53 -24.19 -6.89
CA GLN A 477 26.23 -23.30 -7.83
C GLN A 477 25.34 -22.16 -8.33
N LEU A 478 25.97 -21.02 -8.62
CA LEU A 478 25.43 -19.95 -9.45
C LEU A 478 25.86 -20.20 -10.90
N LEU A 479 24.87 -20.41 -11.76
CA LEU A 479 25.01 -20.59 -13.20
C LEU A 479 24.80 -19.24 -13.89
N GLY A 480 25.40 -19.07 -15.06
CA GLY A 480 25.28 -17.84 -15.82
C GLY A 480 25.51 -18.01 -17.31
N ILE A 481 24.73 -17.30 -18.11
CA ILE A 481 24.88 -17.16 -19.56
C ILE A 481 24.94 -15.67 -19.87
N TYR A 482 26.03 -15.25 -20.50
CA TYR A 482 26.17 -13.90 -21.02
C TYR A 482 25.71 -13.85 -22.48
N MET A 483 24.89 -12.86 -22.80
CA MET A 483 24.40 -12.62 -24.14
C MET A 483 24.96 -11.30 -24.67
N HIS A 484 25.62 -11.38 -25.83
CA HIS A 484 26.22 -10.24 -26.49
C HIS A 484 26.01 -10.34 -28.00
N GLY A 485 25.39 -9.33 -28.61
CA GLY A 485 25.15 -9.29 -30.06
C GLY A 485 24.42 -10.52 -30.61
N GLY A 486 23.44 -11.04 -29.87
CA GLY A 486 22.66 -12.25 -30.24
C GLY A 486 23.40 -13.58 -30.07
N LYS A 487 24.63 -13.57 -29.55
CA LYS A 487 25.41 -14.77 -29.24
C LYS A 487 25.42 -15.01 -27.73
N VAL A 488 25.53 -16.28 -27.34
CA VAL A 488 25.58 -16.69 -25.94
C VAL A 488 26.94 -17.26 -25.58
N LYS A 489 27.39 -17.01 -24.35
CA LYS A 489 28.60 -17.59 -23.78
C LYS A 489 28.36 -17.99 -22.32
N GLU A 490 28.83 -19.17 -21.93
CA GLU A 490 28.73 -19.60 -20.52
C GLU A 490 29.64 -18.72 -19.65
N ILE A 491 29.11 -18.34 -18.48
CA ILE A 491 29.87 -17.77 -17.37
C ILE A 491 30.26 -18.94 -16.47
N LYS A 492 31.56 -19.06 -16.15
CA LYS A 492 32.09 -20.12 -15.30
C LYS A 492 31.28 -20.19 -14.00
N PRO A 493 30.65 -21.35 -13.68
CA PRO A 493 29.82 -21.48 -12.49
C PRO A 493 30.56 -21.13 -11.21
N TYR A 494 29.91 -20.39 -10.32
CA TYR A 494 30.43 -20.10 -8.98
C TYR A 494 29.86 -21.09 -7.98
N THR A 495 30.71 -21.81 -7.24
CA THR A 495 30.27 -22.74 -6.19
C THR A 495 30.07 -21.99 -4.88
N PHE A 496 28.87 -22.07 -4.31
CA PHE A 496 28.56 -21.49 -3.02
C PHE A 496 29.24 -22.27 -1.89
N ARG A 497 29.56 -21.58 -0.79
CA ARG A 497 30.14 -22.21 0.41
C ARG A 497 29.15 -23.08 1.20
N SER A 498 27.85 -22.85 1.00
CA SER A 498 26.75 -23.53 1.67
C SER A 498 25.70 -23.91 0.63
N ASN A 499 25.00 -25.03 0.84
CA ASN A 499 23.88 -25.48 0.01
C ASN A 499 22.52 -25.08 0.60
N SER A 500 22.49 -24.23 1.64
CA SER A 500 21.24 -23.68 2.19
C SER A 500 20.41 -22.94 1.14
N SER A 501 19.12 -22.74 1.43
CA SER A 501 18.29 -21.85 0.62
C SER A 501 18.95 -20.48 0.50
N LYS A 502 18.91 -19.89 -0.69
CA LYS A 502 19.48 -18.58 -1.02
C LYS A 502 18.37 -17.81 -1.71
N ASP A 503 18.12 -16.61 -1.24
CA ASP A 503 17.19 -15.70 -1.89
C ASP A 503 18.03 -14.73 -2.72
N LEU A 504 18.01 -14.93 -4.04
CA LEU A 504 18.74 -14.09 -4.98
C LEU A 504 17.82 -13.00 -5.49
N LEU A 505 18.33 -11.77 -5.48
CA LEU A 505 17.56 -10.58 -5.79
C LEU A 505 18.17 -9.88 -6.98
N VAL A 506 17.34 -9.38 -7.89
CA VAL A 506 17.79 -8.45 -8.92
C VAL A 506 17.84 -7.06 -8.30
N ARG A 507 18.95 -6.36 -8.51
CA ARG A 507 19.20 -5.01 -8.00
C ARG A 507 19.53 -4.08 -9.17
N LYS A 508 18.89 -2.91 -9.26
CA LYS A 508 19.15 -1.85 -10.24
C LYS A 508 20.05 -0.78 -9.64
N LEU A 509 21.21 -0.54 -10.26
CA LEU A 509 22.15 0.49 -9.81
C LEU A 509 21.79 1.86 -10.41
N ARG A 510 21.87 2.92 -9.59
CA ARG A 510 21.36 4.27 -9.93
C ARG A 510 22.03 4.90 -11.14
N ASN A 511 23.33 4.64 -11.34
CA ASN A 511 24.15 5.41 -12.29
C ASN A 511 24.50 4.68 -13.59
N GLU A 512 24.02 3.45 -13.78
CA GLU A 512 24.48 2.62 -14.89
C GLU A 512 23.34 2.06 -15.74
N ASP A 513 22.07 2.10 -15.31
CA ASP A 513 21.02 1.22 -15.86
C ASP A 513 21.45 -0.27 -15.87
N SER A 514 22.47 -0.61 -15.06
CA SER A 514 22.98 -1.95 -14.90
C SER A 514 22.19 -2.65 -13.81
N GLN A 515 21.89 -3.92 -14.05
CA GLN A 515 21.32 -4.81 -13.07
C GLN A 515 22.36 -5.84 -12.64
N ARG A 516 22.36 -6.12 -11.33
CA ARG A 516 23.22 -7.13 -10.71
C ARG A 516 22.38 -8.10 -9.90
N LEU A 517 22.92 -9.31 -9.74
CA LEU A 517 22.34 -10.28 -8.82
C LEU A 517 22.93 -10.07 -7.44
N PHE A 518 22.08 -10.06 -6.43
CA PHE A 518 22.45 -9.79 -5.05
C PHE A 518 22.02 -10.94 -4.15
N LEU A 519 22.95 -11.42 -3.32
CA LEU A 519 22.67 -12.34 -2.23
C LEU A 519 22.73 -11.58 -0.91
N PHE A 520 21.58 -11.33 -0.33
CA PHE A 520 21.48 -10.68 0.97
C PHE A 520 21.85 -11.65 2.10
N LYS A 521 22.58 -11.15 3.09
CA LYS A 521 22.80 -11.86 4.34
C LYS A 521 21.66 -11.49 5.30
N GLU A 522 20.70 -12.39 5.41
CA GLU A 522 19.54 -12.24 6.31
C GLU A 522 19.95 -11.74 7.69
N ASN A 523 19.09 -10.91 8.27
CA ASN A 523 19.24 -10.31 9.58
C ASN A 523 20.39 -9.30 9.72
N THR A 524 20.99 -8.87 8.62
CA THR A 524 22.07 -7.86 8.62
C THR A 524 21.77 -6.74 7.63
N SER A 525 22.74 -5.86 7.41
CA SER A 525 22.76 -4.82 6.39
C SER A 525 23.63 -5.20 5.19
N GLN A 526 24.18 -6.41 5.18
CA GLN A 526 25.23 -6.81 4.26
C GLN A 526 24.74 -7.80 3.20
N GLY A 527 25.45 -7.82 2.08
CA GLY A 527 25.28 -8.88 1.09
C GLY A 527 26.44 -8.93 0.10
N VAL A 528 26.26 -9.74 -0.93
CA VAL A 528 27.24 -9.96 -2.00
C VAL A 528 26.56 -9.74 -3.34
N GLU A 529 27.11 -8.84 -4.14
CA GLU A 529 26.77 -8.67 -5.54
C GLU A 529 27.62 -9.60 -6.42
N PHE A 530 26.99 -10.14 -7.45
CA PHE A 530 27.63 -10.91 -8.51
C PHE A 530 27.73 -10.05 -9.78
N GLU A 531 28.95 -9.66 -10.10
CA GLU A 531 29.32 -8.92 -11.31
C GLU A 531 29.97 -9.89 -12.32
N LEU A 532 29.80 -9.66 -13.61
CA LEU A 532 30.49 -10.43 -14.65
C LEU A 532 31.85 -9.80 -14.98
N ASP A 533 32.92 -10.57 -14.79
CA ASP A 533 34.22 -10.31 -15.44
C ASP A 533 34.15 -10.84 -16.87
N THR A 534 33.92 -9.94 -17.84
CA THR A 534 33.76 -10.28 -19.27
C THR A 534 35.06 -10.76 -19.91
N ALA A 535 36.23 -10.39 -19.38
CA ALA A 535 37.52 -10.83 -19.92
C ALA A 535 37.75 -12.33 -19.66
N ASN A 536 37.42 -12.78 -18.44
CA ASN A 536 37.65 -14.17 -18.03
C ASN A 536 36.36 -15.02 -18.01
N MET A 537 35.20 -14.42 -18.28
CA MET A 537 33.88 -15.06 -18.21
C MET A 537 33.62 -15.75 -16.88
N GLN A 538 33.77 -15.00 -15.79
CA GLN A 538 33.60 -15.50 -14.43
C GLN A 538 32.88 -14.50 -13.53
N TRP A 539 32.29 -15.00 -12.46
CA TRP A 539 31.67 -14.16 -11.44
C TRP A 539 32.73 -13.47 -10.58
N LYS A 540 32.65 -12.15 -10.50
CA LYS A 540 33.36 -11.30 -9.55
C LYS A 540 32.39 -10.95 -8.42
N LEU A 541 32.82 -11.19 -7.18
CA LEU A 541 32.00 -10.96 -5.99
C LEU A 541 32.37 -9.64 -5.35
N ASN A 542 31.40 -8.75 -5.20
CA ASN A 542 31.57 -7.48 -4.51
C ASN A 542 30.77 -7.51 -3.20
N LYS A 543 31.42 -7.20 -2.08
CA LYS A 543 30.72 -7.05 -0.80
C LYS A 543 30.03 -5.68 -0.78
N VAL A 544 28.80 -5.65 -0.32
CA VAL A 544 28.01 -4.43 -0.22
C VAL A 544 27.40 -4.32 1.18
N SER A 545 27.41 -3.09 1.70
CA SER A 545 26.63 -2.67 2.87
C SER A 545 25.50 -1.77 2.38
N LEU A 546 24.28 -2.05 2.80
CA LEU A 546 23.09 -1.24 2.51
C LEU A 546 22.83 -0.18 3.58
N ASN A 547 23.64 -0.14 4.65
CA ASN A 547 23.56 0.87 5.73
C ASN A 547 22.16 1.04 6.38
N ILE A 548 21.33 0.00 6.30
CA ILE A 548 20.09 -0.15 7.09
C ILE A 548 20.40 -0.82 8.44
N PRO A 549 19.52 -0.73 9.45
CA PRO A 549 19.72 -1.44 10.73
C PRO A 549 19.92 -2.96 10.58
N ASP A 550 20.69 -3.59 11.45
CA ASP A 550 20.80 -5.05 11.53
C ASP A 550 19.62 -5.61 12.36
N GLU A 551 18.55 -6.08 11.71
CA GLU A 551 17.31 -6.55 12.37
C GLU A 551 16.72 -7.81 11.68
N LEU A 552 15.76 -8.52 12.28
CA LEU A 552 15.19 -9.73 11.68
C LEU A 552 14.56 -9.48 10.30
N GLY A 553 14.79 -10.38 9.34
CA GLY A 553 14.11 -10.38 8.05
C GLY A 553 15.02 -10.40 6.83
N GLY A 554 14.41 -10.68 5.68
CA GLY A 554 15.00 -10.54 4.34
C GLY A 554 14.61 -9.20 3.69
N VAL A 555 15.17 -8.91 2.51
CA VAL A 555 14.89 -7.67 1.78
C VAL A 555 14.32 -7.91 0.38
N ARG A 556 13.59 -6.92 -0.14
CA ARG A 556 13.21 -6.77 -1.54
C ARG A 556 13.58 -5.37 -1.99
N PHE A 557 13.99 -5.25 -3.25
CA PHE A 557 14.30 -3.98 -3.88
C PHE A 557 13.16 -3.57 -4.80
N GLY A 558 12.81 -2.28 -4.80
CA GLY A 558 11.76 -1.72 -5.66
C GLY A 558 11.55 -0.24 -5.39
N ASP A 559 10.97 0.48 -6.34
CA ASP A 559 10.61 1.89 -6.19
C ASP A 559 9.22 1.98 -5.54
N PHE A 560 9.14 1.93 -4.20
CA PHE A 560 7.85 1.80 -3.53
C PHE A 560 7.06 3.11 -3.44
N ASN A 561 7.72 4.27 -3.59
CA ASN A 561 7.09 5.59 -3.54
C ASN A 561 6.95 6.26 -4.93
N GLY A 562 7.56 5.70 -5.98
CA GLY A 562 7.48 6.18 -7.35
C GLY A 562 8.46 7.31 -7.68
N ASP A 563 9.55 7.47 -6.91
CA ASP A 563 10.53 8.55 -7.12
C ASP A 563 11.65 8.21 -8.13
N GLY A 564 11.57 7.03 -8.73
CA GLY A 564 12.52 6.49 -9.70
C GLY A 564 13.75 5.83 -9.08
N LYS A 565 13.87 5.80 -7.75
CA LYS A 565 14.99 5.18 -7.03
C LYS A 565 14.63 3.79 -6.52
N GLU A 566 15.65 2.97 -6.31
CA GLU A 566 15.45 1.61 -5.81
C GLU A 566 15.53 1.60 -4.28
N ASP A 567 14.36 1.58 -3.65
CA ASP A 567 14.18 1.48 -2.21
C ASP A 567 14.31 0.04 -1.71
N ILE A 568 14.30 -0.13 -0.38
CA ILE A 568 14.33 -1.43 0.29
C ILE A 568 13.06 -1.65 1.07
N LEU A 569 12.43 -2.81 0.87
CA LEU A 569 11.44 -3.38 1.79
C LEU A 569 12.12 -4.49 2.60
N ARG A 570 12.21 -4.32 3.92
CA ARG A 570 12.59 -5.39 4.84
C ARG A 570 11.35 -6.04 5.43
N SER A 571 11.29 -7.37 5.37
CA SER A 571 10.15 -8.15 5.86
C SER A 571 10.58 -9.13 6.95
N ASP A 572 9.97 -9.02 8.12
CA ASP A 572 10.11 -9.96 9.23
C ASP A 572 9.07 -11.08 9.07
N PRO A 573 9.46 -12.30 8.65
CA PRO A 573 8.52 -13.40 8.44
C PRO A 573 7.93 -13.95 9.75
N LYS A 574 8.54 -13.65 10.91
CA LYS A 574 8.06 -14.11 12.22
C LYS A 574 6.87 -13.28 12.68
N ASN A 575 7.01 -11.96 12.64
CA ASN A 575 5.97 -11.03 13.08
C ASN A 575 5.10 -10.50 11.94
N LEU A 576 5.45 -10.80 10.69
CA LEU A 576 4.81 -10.26 9.47
C LEU A 576 4.86 -8.73 9.39
N THR A 577 5.80 -8.12 10.11
CA THR A 577 6.03 -6.68 10.08
C THR A 577 6.98 -6.33 8.96
N ASN A 578 6.77 -5.18 8.36
CA ASN A 578 7.48 -4.74 7.18
C ASN A 578 7.94 -3.31 7.36
N ARG A 579 9.14 -3.01 6.87
CA ARG A 579 9.76 -1.69 6.94
C ARG A 579 10.24 -1.28 5.57
N VAL A 580 9.92 -0.07 5.17
CA VAL A 580 10.39 0.50 3.92
C VAL A 580 11.48 1.50 4.24
N TYR A 581 12.60 1.37 3.56
CA TYR A 581 13.75 2.25 3.63
C TYR A 581 13.91 2.93 2.28
N LEU A 582 13.72 4.25 2.27
CA LEU A 582 13.81 5.11 1.10
C LEU A 582 15.28 5.40 0.76
N GLN A 583 15.66 5.20 -0.50
CA GLN A 583 17.00 5.47 -0.99
C GLN A 583 17.27 6.98 -1.02
N THR A 584 18.31 7.41 -0.31
CA THR A 584 18.79 8.81 -0.34
C THR A 584 19.95 8.95 -1.33
N THR A 585 20.95 8.08 -1.20
CA THR A 585 22.04 7.89 -2.17
C THR A 585 22.29 6.41 -2.41
N GLU A 586 23.12 6.07 -3.40
CA GLU A 586 23.46 4.67 -3.67
C GLU A 586 23.99 3.99 -2.39
N ASN A 587 23.35 2.89 -1.97
CA ASN A 587 23.63 2.17 -0.71
C ASN A 587 23.36 2.93 0.62
N GLU A 588 22.66 4.07 0.59
CA GLU A 588 22.24 4.81 1.79
C GLU A 588 20.73 4.98 1.80
N TYR A 589 20.10 4.70 2.94
CA TYR A 589 18.65 4.68 3.05
C TYR A 589 18.18 5.30 4.36
N LYS A 590 16.99 5.93 4.33
CA LYS A 590 16.28 6.44 5.52
C LYS A 590 15.00 5.63 5.74
N LEU A 591 14.64 5.34 6.99
CA LEU A 591 13.36 4.70 7.28
C LEU A 591 12.23 5.61 6.75
N LEU A 592 11.40 5.06 5.86
CA LEU A 592 10.24 5.73 5.30
C LEU A 592 8.99 5.38 6.10
N SER A 593 8.73 4.09 6.26
CA SER A 593 7.48 3.61 6.87
C SER A 593 7.63 2.24 7.54
N VAL A 594 6.73 1.96 8.48
CA VAL A 594 6.57 0.65 9.13
C VAL A 594 5.10 0.26 9.04
N TYR A 595 4.82 -0.97 8.62
CA TYR A 595 3.45 -1.47 8.53
C TYR A 595 3.36 -2.95 8.87
N GLY A 596 2.13 -3.39 9.14
CA GLY A 596 1.80 -4.77 9.46
C GLY A 596 1.43 -4.99 10.92
N PRO A 597 1.10 -6.24 11.30
CA PRO A 597 1.41 -7.46 10.56
C PRO A 597 0.61 -7.58 9.24
N TRP A 598 1.23 -8.02 8.13
CA TRP A 598 0.52 -8.41 6.90
C TRP A 598 1.24 -9.53 6.13
N GLY A 599 0.47 -10.49 5.60
CA GLY A 599 0.97 -11.62 4.81
C GLY A 599 0.77 -12.98 5.48
N ARG A 600 1.48 -14.01 4.97
CA ARG A 600 1.43 -15.39 5.49
C ARG A 600 2.83 -15.86 5.87
N THR A 601 2.94 -16.58 6.98
CA THR A 601 4.23 -17.02 7.58
C THR A 601 5.08 -17.95 6.70
N ASN A 602 4.47 -18.65 5.75
CA ASN A 602 5.19 -19.56 4.85
C ASN A 602 5.34 -19.00 3.43
N GLY A 603 4.66 -17.93 3.04
CA GLY A 603 4.71 -17.46 1.65
C GLY A 603 6.06 -16.83 1.27
N ARG A 604 6.31 -16.71 -0.04
CA ARG A 604 7.47 -15.97 -0.54
C ARG A 604 7.04 -14.54 -0.92
N LEU A 605 7.59 -13.54 -0.24
CA LEU A 605 7.38 -12.15 -0.61
C LEU A 605 7.93 -11.87 -2.01
N THR A 606 7.17 -11.16 -2.82
CA THR A 606 7.55 -10.65 -4.14
C THR A 606 7.01 -9.24 -4.31
N VAL A 607 7.56 -8.52 -5.29
CA VAL A 607 7.25 -7.11 -5.51
C VAL A 607 7.14 -6.84 -7.01
N ALA A 608 6.17 -6.01 -7.39
CA ALA A 608 5.91 -5.57 -8.75
C ALA A 608 4.93 -4.39 -8.71
N ASP A 609 4.88 -3.58 -9.77
CA ASP A 609 3.80 -2.59 -9.97
C ASP A 609 2.57 -3.33 -10.54
N PHE A 610 1.64 -3.70 -9.67
CA PHE A 610 0.46 -4.49 -10.02
C PHE A 610 -0.69 -3.64 -10.55
N ASP A 611 -0.89 -2.41 -10.07
CA ASP A 611 -2.01 -1.56 -10.50
C ASP A 611 -1.63 -0.52 -11.58
N GLY A 612 -0.34 -0.43 -11.91
CA GLY A 612 0.20 0.45 -12.93
C GLY A 612 0.34 1.90 -12.49
N ASN A 613 0.43 2.15 -11.19
CA ASN A 613 0.52 3.51 -10.65
C ASN A 613 1.97 4.05 -10.60
N GLY A 614 2.96 3.26 -11.06
CA GLY A 614 4.38 3.63 -11.06
C GLY A 614 5.09 3.38 -9.73
N LYS A 615 4.38 2.89 -8.72
CA LYS A 615 4.90 2.46 -7.43
C LYS A 615 4.95 0.93 -7.40
N VAL A 616 5.97 0.41 -6.75
CA VAL A 616 6.09 -1.02 -6.54
C VAL A 616 5.17 -1.45 -5.39
N ASP A 617 4.31 -2.42 -5.65
CA ASP A 617 3.47 -3.06 -4.64
C ASP A 617 4.09 -4.35 -4.11
N ILE A 618 3.40 -4.98 -3.16
CA ILE A 618 3.82 -6.23 -2.54
C ILE A 618 2.82 -7.35 -2.80
N ALA A 619 3.34 -8.56 -2.93
CA ALA A 619 2.52 -9.75 -2.94
C ALA A 619 3.18 -10.92 -2.24
N MET A 620 2.35 -11.83 -1.72
CA MET A 620 2.79 -13.07 -1.12
C MET A 620 2.53 -14.22 -2.09
N LEU A 621 3.60 -14.72 -2.73
CA LEU A 621 3.48 -15.87 -3.62
C LEU A 621 3.09 -17.12 -2.83
N PRO A 622 2.23 -17.98 -3.40
CA PRO A 622 1.76 -19.17 -2.73
C PRO A 622 2.86 -20.20 -2.52
N ASN A 623 2.73 -20.92 -1.42
CA ASN A 623 3.37 -22.21 -1.28
C ASN A 623 2.40 -23.32 -1.68
N GLU A 624 1.58 -23.80 -0.73
CA GLU A 624 0.73 -24.99 -0.90
C GLU A 624 -0.72 -24.67 -1.24
N ASP A 625 -1.22 -23.51 -0.80
CA ASP A 625 -2.60 -23.05 -0.97
C ASP A 625 -2.91 -22.49 -2.36
N GLY A 626 -1.89 -22.12 -3.13
CA GLY A 626 -2.02 -21.65 -4.51
C GLY A 626 -2.64 -20.26 -4.66
N GLN A 627 -2.73 -19.49 -3.57
CA GLN A 627 -3.21 -18.11 -3.55
C GLN A 627 -2.05 -17.10 -3.54
N LEU A 628 -2.12 -16.12 -4.45
CA LEU A 628 -1.30 -14.91 -4.47
C LEU A 628 -2.10 -13.78 -3.82
N ASP A 629 -1.68 -13.34 -2.63
CA ASP A 629 -2.31 -12.21 -1.93
C ASP A 629 -1.53 -10.92 -2.20
N VAL A 630 -2.20 -9.87 -2.69
CA VAL A 630 -1.58 -8.60 -3.10
C VAL A 630 -1.97 -7.48 -2.12
N ALA A 631 -1.06 -6.55 -1.85
CA ALA A 631 -1.36 -5.26 -1.23
C ALA A 631 -0.70 -4.13 -2.03
N LEU A 632 -1.50 -3.12 -2.38
CA LEU A 632 -1.10 -2.01 -3.26
C LEU A 632 -0.40 -0.92 -2.46
N SER A 633 0.68 -0.36 -3.00
CA SER A 633 1.45 0.73 -2.43
C SER A 633 0.76 2.06 -2.69
N TYR A 634 0.58 2.81 -1.61
CA TYR A 634 0.17 4.22 -1.66
C TYR A 634 1.28 5.14 -1.16
N GLN A 635 2.48 4.61 -0.90
CA GLN A 635 3.57 5.39 -0.32
C GLN A 635 3.87 6.65 -1.12
N SER A 636 4.10 7.73 -0.39
CA SER A 636 4.58 9.02 -0.87
C SER A 636 5.90 9.33 -0.18
N LEU A 637 6.65 10.30 -0.69
CA LEU A 637 7.67 10.96 0.11
C LEU A 637 6.98 11.53 1.36
N ASN A 638 7.55 11.26 2.54
CA ASN A 638 7.00 11.74 3.81
C ASN A 638 6.64 13.22 3.73
N VAL A 639 5.53 13.62 4.37
CA VAL A 639 4.99 14.98 4.50
C VAL A 639 5.95 15.99 5.18
N ASN A 640 7.19 15.59 5.45
CA ASN A 640 8.21 16.43 6.10
C ASN A 640 9.10 17.19 5.10
N ASP A 641 8.91 17.02 3.79
CA ASP A 641 9.67 17.73 2.74
C ASP A 641 8.84 18.84 2.07
#